data_AF-A0A7M7MDW2-F1
#
_entry.id   AF-A0A7M7MDW2-F1
#
_cell.length_a   1.000
_cell.length_b   1.000
_cell.length_c   1.000
_cell.angle_alpha   90.00
_cell.angle_beta   90.00
_cell.angle_gamma   90.00
#
_symmetry.space_group_name_H-M   'P 1'
#
loop_
_entity.id
_entity.type
_entity.pdbx_description
1 polymer ?
#
loop_
_entity_poly.entity_id
_entity_poly.type
_entity_poly.pdbx_seq_one_letter_code
_entity_poly.pdbx_strand_id
1 'polypeptide(L)'
;MLPVSNPGTPSPIKPASPESRTCPSCRISISLSGSHQSRTMCPFCGAFYNQRANSDFSMRRNSSVANGYLPHIDDITRRHSSIGERLGALQGYLAGLILRTSHENQFYLPPVDKDRDAKDNADAGQLTPGSSDDDSLDYPVRNMDIESYQTLLEDYKTKDNFTPLQEFLEQTFCCFVEMSSVFKKDPKQENARPEDPDIKTELLFEVYDSLDSLPGFITKSILKAIINSLLELDVRLMAKDDVRSLYMLLLNPIFATQASYTVFAHLIHRVVSLPSPDHQLLLHWFTRTDASRTRELVKRLLQFITIREFPPANGHRLPSINKSRWWIPCATRVLALLNAANNRVSPPLLEYAEFYNSALDHINLMAEYYRWQTPEKSNKFSYCQYPFILSIVAKKFILQRDSEQQMILNARRSLLNRALQHQVPDIDVFFLNLNIRRAHLVSDSLNEIARKQADLKKKLKVTFVGEPGLDMGGLTKEWFLLLIKRIFSSDYGMFVYHNKARCYWFSTVKIGNLREYNLIGVLMGLAVYNSIILDLNFPTACYKKLLSPPVVPANVDTTNVGNCELTLDDLSEIMPDVVLGLRELLAYEGNVEEDFLMHFEASVDEFGEVKTHILKEGGEQIAVTNENRQDASSRRGGVTRVWMAQTRFRSSPQSDRL
;
A
#
# COMPACT_ATOMS: atom_id res chain seq x y z
N MET A 1 52.90 6.39 -40.23
CA MET A 1 52.75 6.39 -38.76
C MET A 1 51.27 6.52 -38.44
N LEU A 2 50.75 5.50 -37.76
CA LEU A 2 49.52 5.38 -36.95
C LEU A 2 48.89 4.00 -37.21
N PRO A 3 48.98 3.06 -36.25
CA PRO A 3 48.40 1.73 -36.36
C PRO A 3 46.95 1.70 -35.89
N VAL A 4 46.23 0.73 -36.44
CA VAL A 4 44.83 0.37 -36.20
C VAL A 4 44.56 0.04 -34.72
N SER A 5 43.54 0.65 -34.12
CA SER A 5 43.05 0.34 -32.77
C SER A 5 41.73 -0.45 -32.84
N ASN A 6 41.73 -1.63 -32.20
CA ASN A 6 40.59 -2.53 -32.01
C ASN A 6 39.34 -1.83 -31.43
N PRO A 7 38.11 -2.21 -31.83
CA PRO A 7 36.91 -1.90 -31.06
C PRO A 7 36.87 -2.78 -29.81
N GLY A 8 36.82 -2.12 -28.65
CA GLY A 8 36.85 -2.73 -27.33
C GLY A 8 35.68 -3.68 -27.07
N THR A 9 36.00 -4.76 -26.37
CA THR A 9 35.09 -5.67 -25.68
C THR A 9 34.03 -4.91 -24.86
N PRO A 10 32.73 -5.23 -24.99
CA PRO A 10 31.71 -4.63 -24.15
C PRO A 10 31.89 -5.13 -22.71
N SER A 11 32.01 -4.18 -21.78
CA SER A 11 32.05 -4.44 -20.35
C SER A 11 30.77 -5.14 -19.88
N PRO A 12 30.85 -6.10 -18.93
CA PRO A 12 29.67 -6.79 -18.43
C PRO A 12 28.75 -5.80 -17.70
N ILE A 13 27.54 -5.65 -18.24
CA ILE A 13 26.47 -4.83 -17.65
C ILE A 13 26.10 -5.45 -16.30
N LYS A 14 26.45 -4.75 -15.21
CA LYS A 14 26.07 -5.10 -13.84
C LYS A 14 24.55 -5.37 -13.75
N PRO A 15 24.10 -6.38 -13.00
CA PRO A 15 22.68 -6.62 -12.80
C PRO A 15 22.02 -5.38 -12.18
N ALA A 16 20.88 -4.95 -12.73
CA ALA A 16 20.13 -3.81 -12.22
C ALA A 16 19.80 -4.04 -10.74
N SER A 17 20.41 -3.24 -9.87
CA SER A 17 20.03 -3.13 -8.47
C SER A 17 18.54 -2.76 -8.38
N PRO A 18 17.78 -3.26 -7.39
CA PRO A 18 16.40 -2.80 -7.17
C PRO A 18 16.42 -1.27 -7.05
N GLU A 19 15.70 -0.58 -7.94
CA GLU A 19 15.67 0.88 -7.94
C GLU A 19 15.09 1.37 -6.60
N SER A 20 15.96 1.80 -5.68
CA SER A 20 15.54 2.43 -4.44
C SER A 20 14.95 3.80 -4.79
N ARG A 21 13.66 3.97 -4.54
CA ARG A 21 12.97 5.25 -4.77
C ARG A 21 12.85 6.00 -3.47
N THR A 22 13.37 7.22 -3.45
CA THR A 22 13.31 8.13 -2.30
C THR A 22 12.11 9.06 -2.41
N CYS A 23 11.28 9.12 -1.37
CA CYS A 23 10.09 9.96 -1.40
C CYS A 23 10.51 11.42 -1.38
N PRO A 24 10.01 12.28 -2.28
CA PRO A 24 10.42 13.68 -2.30
C PRO A 24 9.89 14.47 -1.10
N SER A 25 8.85 13.97 -0.41
CA SER A 25 8.26 14.62 0.77
C SER A 25 8.95 14.23 2.07
N CYS A 26 9.17 12.94 2.31
CA CYS A 26 9.73 12.45 3.59
C CYS A 26 11.14 11.84 3.46
N ARG A 27 11.73 11.84 2.26
CA ARG A 27 13.05 11.27 1.91
C ARG A 27 13.27 9.82 2.36
N ILE A 28 12.20 9.06 2.59
CA ILE A 28 12.27 7.63 2.84
C ILE A 28 12.42 6.90 1.50
N SER A 29 13.51 6.15 1.42
CA SER A 29 13.77 5.21 0.34
C SER A 29 13.03 3.90 0.56
N ILE A 30 12.43 3.36 -0.48
CA ILE A 30 11.94 1.98 -0.47
C ILE A 30 12.36 1.32 -1.78
N SER A 31 12.64 0.02 -1.74
CA SER A 31 12.70 -0.80 -2.94
C SER A 31 11.27 -0.93 -3.47
N LEU A 32 10.99 -0.29 -4.61
CA LEU A 32 9.75 -0.54 -5.34
C LEU A 32 10.08 -1.54 -6.45
N SER A 33 9.33 -2.65 -6.49
CA SER A 33 9.34 -3.55 -7.63
C SER A 33 8.64 -2.86 -8.82
N GLY A 34 9.43 -2.24 -9.70
CA GLY A 34 8.94 -1.67 -10.97
C GLY A 34 9.49 -0.28 -11.29
N SER A 35 10.20 -0.19 -12.41
CA SER A 35 10.66 1.06 -13.03
C SER A 35 9.46 1.85 -13.58
N HIS A 36 9.47 3.17 -13.39
CA HIS A 36 8.52 4.18 -13.91
C HIS A 36 7.05 4.17 -13.40
N GLN A 37 6.82 4.16 -12.09
CA GLN A 37 5.49 4.47 -11.56
C GLN A 37 5.30 5.98 -11.30
N SER A 38 4.34 6.60 -11.98
CA SER A 38 4.07 8.04 -11.93
C SER A 38 3.19 8.46 -10.75
N ARG A 39 2.59 7.54 -9.99
CA ARG A 39 1.70 7.83 -8.84
C ARG A 39 1.80 6.82 -7.68
N THR A 40 2.97 6.29 -7.38
CA THR A 40 3.15 5.47 -6.16
C THR A 40 3.04 6.36 -4.93
N MET A 41 2.22 6.01 -3.94
CA MET A 41 2.22 6.69 -2.64
C MET A 41 3.37 6.17 -1.79
N CYS A 42 4.05 7.09 -1.12
CA CYS A 42 4.98 6.76 -0.06
C CYS A 42 4.21 6.09 1.06
N PRO A 43 4.56 4.85 1.43
CA PRO A 43 3.86 4.14 2.49
C PRO A 43 3.95 4.93 3.80
N PHE A 44 5.06 5.61 4.06
CA PHE A 44 5.28 6.32 5.30
C PHE A 44 4.51 7.63 5.46
N CYS A 45 4.51 8.51 4.46
CA CYS A 45 3.91 9.84 4.60
C CYS A 45 2.63 10.02 3.78
N GLY A 46 2.20 9.00 3.02
CA GLY A 46 1.04 9.05 2.13
C GLY A 46 1.20 9.97 0.91
N ALA A 47 2.36 10.64 0.75
CA ALA A 47 2.61 11.54 -0.37
C ALA A 47 3.11 10.76 -1.59
N PHE A 48 2.79 11.22 -2.78
CA PHE A 48 3.21 10.53 -4.01
C PHE A 48 4.70 10.72 -4.29
N TYR A 49 5.40 9.66 -4.73
CA TYR A 49 6.82 9.69 -5.13
C TYR A 49 7.07 10.63 -6.31
N ASN A 50 6.08 10.78 -7.19
CA ASN A 50 6.09 11.81 -8.22
C ASN A 50 5.26 13.00 -7.75
N GLN A 51 5.90 14.14 -7.49
CA GLN A 51 5.19 15.34 -7.04
C GLN A 51 4.16 15.82 -8.07
N ARG A 52 4.37 15.56 -9.37
CA ARG A 52 3.38 15.90 -10.40
C ARG A 52 2.07 15.14 -10.20
N ALA A 53 2.08 13.95 -9.58
CA ALA A 53 0.87 13.20 -9.24
C ALA A 53 -0.02 13.93 -8.23
N ASN A 54 0.58 14.69 -7.31
CA ASN A 54 -0.17 15.51 -6.35
C ASN A 54 -0.95 16.62 -7.06
N SER A 55 -0.40 17.12 -8.18
CA SER A 55 -0.94 18.20 -9.02
C SER A 55 -1.69 17.72 -10.26
N ASP A 56 -1.70 16.42 -10.56
CA ASP A 56 -2.22 15.91 -11.82
C ASP A 56 -3.75 15.76 -11.71
N PHE A 57 -4.42 16.85 -12.07
CA PHE A 57 -5.86 17.11 -12.02
C PHE A 57 -6.71 16.22 -12.96
N SER A 58 -6.13 15.20 -13.59
CA SER A 58 -6.81 14.38 -14.61
C SER A 58 -7.92 13.46 -14.07
N MET A 59 -7.95 13.13 -12.77
CA MET A 59 -9.17 12.63 -12.09
C MET A 59 -10.03 13.76 -11.50
N ARG A 60 -9.45 14.96 -11.27
CA ARG A 60 -10.09 16.08 -10.56
C ARG A 60 -10.96 16.98 -11.47
N ARG A 61 -10.81 16.91 -12.80
CA ARG A 61 -11.56 17.77 -13.74
C ARG A 61 -13.04 17.41 -13.95
N ASN A 62 -13.58 16.38 -13.29
CA ASN A 62 -15.04 16.15 -13.32
C ASN A 62 -15.80 16.72 -12.12
N SER A 63 -15.12 17.35 -11.15
CA SER A 63 -15.74 18.00 -9.99
C SER A 63 -15.66 19.53 -10.02
N SER A 64 -15.27 20.16 -11.13
CA SER A 64 -15.40 21.61 -11.28
C SER A 64 -16.84 21.98 -11.63
N VAL A 65 -17.75 21.78 -10.68
CA VAL A 65 -18.84 22.73 -10.46
C VAL A 65 -18.50 23.44 -9.16
N ALA A 66 -18.30 24.73 -9.30
CA ALA A 66 -17.89 25.65 -8.26
C ALA A 66 -18.78 25.57 -7.00
N ASN A 67 -18.14 25.81 -5.86
CA ASN A 67 -18.67 26.39 -4.63
C ASN A 67 -20.19 26.43 -4.46
N GLY A 68 -20.68 25.55 -3.59
CA GLY A 68 -21.94 25.70 -2.89
C GLY A 68 -22.01 24.60 -1.84
N TYR A 69 -21.85 24.93 -0.55
CA TYR A 69 -22.32 24.05 0.50
C TYR A 69 -23.82 23.84 0.27
N LEU A 70 -24.23 22.59 0.03
CA LEU A 70 -25.65 22.22 -0.04
C LEU A 70 -25.99 21.40 1.23
N PRO A 71 -27.05 21.77 1.97
CA PRO A 71 -27.41 21.10 3.21
C PRO A 71 -28.00 19.70 2.96
N HIS A 72 -27.95 18.87 4.01
CA HIS A 72 -28.44 17.49 4.02
C HIS A 72 -29.94 17.42 3.66
N ILE A 73 -30.31 16.51 2.76
CA ILE A 73 -31.69 16.35 2.24
C ILE A 73 -32.68 15.82 3.30
N ASP A 74 -32.20 15.39 4.47
CA ASP A 74 -33.02 14.67 5.45
C ASP A 74 -34.02 15.53 6.23
N ASP A 75 -33.92 16.87 6.17
CA ASP A 75 -34.85 17.76 6.91
C ASP A 75 -36.13 18.13 6.14
N ILE A 76 -36.19 17.92 4.81
CA ILE A 76 -37.39 18.29 4.01
C ILE A 76 -38.44 17.17 4.01
N THR A 77 -38.02 15.93 4.24
CA THR A 77 -38.92 14.76 4.19
C THR A 77 -39.89 14.65 5.36
N ARG A 78 -39.69 15.41 6.45
CA ARG A 78 -40.49 15.26 7.69
C ARG A 78 -41.70 16.18 7.81
N ARG A 79 -41.95 17.13 6.89
CA ARG A 79 -43.00 18.16 7.10
C ARG A 79 -44.14 18.25 6.09
N HIS A 80 -44.18 17.48 5.00
CA HIS A 80 -45.27 17.60 4.02
C HIS A 80 -45.80 16.24 3.53
N SER A 81 -47.12 16.07 3.59
CA SER A 81 -47.84 14.80 3.42
C SER A 81 -48.23 14.47 1.98
N SER A 82 -48.00 15.35 0.99
CA SER A 82 -48.33 15.08 -0.43
C SER A 82 -47.15 15.29 -1.40
N ILE A 83 -47.10 14.50 -2.48
CA ILE A 83 -46.05 14.53 -3.52
C ILE A 83 -46.11 15.82 -4.38
N GLY A 84 -47.31 16.41 -4.55
CA GLY A 84 -47.51 17.63 -5.33
C GLY A 84 -46.94 18.89 -4.66
N GLU A 85 -47.07 19.01 -3.33
CA GLU A 85 -46.51 20.14 -2.58
C GLU A 85 -44.98 20.07 -2.47
N ARG A 86 -44.40 18.86 -2.51
CA ARG A 86 -42.95 18.64 -2.52
C ARG A 86 -42.29 19.16 -3.79
N LEU A 87 -42.96 19.09 -4.94
CA LEU A 87 -42.47 19.60 -6.22
C LEU A 87 -42.63 21.13 -6.33
N GLY A 88 -43.74 21.68 -5.82
CA GLY A 88 -43.96 23.14 -5.78
C GLY A 88 -42.98 23.90 -4.88
N ALA A 89 -42.64 23.35 -3.71
CA ALA A 89 -41.65 23.93 -2.81
C ALA A 89 -40.21 23.88 -3.39
N LEU A 90 -39.87 22.82 -4.12
CA LEU A 90 -38.60 22.70 -4.86
C LEU A 90 -38.49 23.74 -5.98
N GLN A 91 -39.60 24.02 -6.67
CA GLN A 91 -39.64 25.00 -7.77
C GLN A 91 -39.54 26.44 -7.27
N GLY A 92 -40.17 26.77 -6.13
CA GLY A 92 -40.03 28.08 -5.46
C GLY A 92 -38.65 28.31 -4.85
N TYR A 93 -38.02 27.25 -4.31
CA TYR A 93 -36.66 27.32 -3.75
C TYR A 93 -35.58 27.49 -4.82
N LEU A 94 -35.75 26.89 -6.00
CA LEU A 94 -34.86 27.05 -7.15
C LEU A 94 -34.94 28.44 -7.80
N ALA A 95 -36.11 29.08 -7.78
CA ALA A 95 -36.29 30.44 -8.30
C ALA A 95 -35.57 31.51 -7.44
N GLY A 96 -35.45 31.29 -6.13
CA GLY A 96 -34.74 32.19 -5.21
C GLY A 96 -33.21 32.14 -5.30
N LEU A 97 -32.65 31.09 -5.91
CA LEU A 97 -31.20 30.88 -6.05
C LEU A 97 -30.60 31.55 -7.30
N ILE A 98 -31.44 32.09 -8.20
CA ILE A 98 -31.00 32.70 -9.47
C ILE A 98 -30.75 34.21 -9.34
N LEU A 99 -31.16 34.85 -8.25
CA LEU A 99 -30.99 36.30 -8.04
C LEU A 99 -30.46 36.61 -6.64
N ARG A 100 -29.15 36.50 -6.42
CA ARG A 100 -28.43 37.36 -5.45
C ARG A 100 -26.92 37.38 -5.69
N THR A 101 -26.44 38.57 -5.97
CA THR A 101 -25.04 38.98 -6.13
C THR A 101 -24.33 39.15 -4.77
N SER A 102 -23.06 38.74 -4.78
CA SER A 102 -21.88 39.31 -4.09
C SER A 102 -22.06 40.00 -2.73
N HIS A 103 -21.36 39.50 -1.70
CA HIS A 103 -20.51 40.36 -0.84
C HIS A 103 -19.39 39.54 -0.19
N GLU A 104 -18.21 40.16 -0.17
CA GLU A 104 -16.92 39.65 0.27
C GLU A 104 -16.83 39.47 1.79
N ASN A 105 -15.99 38.54 2.23
CA ASN A 105 -15.16 38.71 3.43
C ASN A 105 -13.85 37.93 3.23
N GLN A 106 -12.81 38.67 2.86
CA GLN A 106 -11.42 38.24 2.81
C GLN A 106 -10.87 38.13 4.23
N PHE A 107 -10.30 36.99 4.58
CA PHE A 107 -9.30 36.89 5.65
C PHE A 107 -8.05 36.25 5.06
N TYR A 108 -7.05 37.08 4.77
CA TYR A 108 -5.69 36.65 4.46
C TYR A 108 -4.97 36.30 5.76
N LEU A 109 -4.21 35.21 5.74
CA LEU A 109 -3.05 35.02 6.61
C LEU A 109 -1.80 35.04 5.71
N PRO A 110 -0.71 35.70 6.14
CA PRO A 110 0.40 36.13 5.30
C PRO A 110 1.34 34.98 4.88
N PRO A 111 2.22 35.20 3.89
CA PRO A 111 3.25 34.24 3.51
C PRO A 111 4.22 34.04 4.68
N VAL A 112 4.61 32.79 4.92
CA VAL A 112 5.74 32.49 5.81
C VAL A 112 7.01 32.88 5.07
N ASP A 113 7.62 33.99 5.50
CA ASP A 113 8.96 34.39 5.10
C ASP A 113 9.94 33.25 5.41
N LYS A 114 10.62 32.78 4.36
CA LYS A 114 11.95 32.20 4.50
C LYS A 114 12.92 33.35 4.58
N ASP A 115 13.88 33.26 5.50
CA ASP A 115 15.00 34.17 5.74
C ASP A 115 14.86 35.02 7.01
N ARG A 116 15.25 34.41 8.14
CA ARG A 116 15.83 35.10 9.32
C ARG A 116 16.41 34.04 10.26
N ASP A 117 17.62 33.58 9.94
CA ASP A 117 18.59 32.99 10.88
C ASP A 117 20.01 33.14 10.29
N ALA A 118 20.31 34.34 9.81
CA ALA A 118 21.63 34.73 9.34
C ALA A 118 21.87 36.20 9.68
N LYS A 119 22.11 36.47 10.97
CA LYS A 119 22.83 37.61 11.57
C LYS A 119 22.34 37.77 13.01
N ASP A 120 23.10 37.17 13.92
CA ASP A 120 23.42 37.71 15.25
C ASP A 120 24.34 36.69 15.92
N ASN A 121 25.64 36.84 15.62
CA ASN A 121 26.77 36.39 16.45
C ASN A 121 28.04 36.96 15.80
N ALA A 122 28.19 38.28 15.90
CA ALA A 122 29.47 38.96 15.87
C ALA A 122 29.65 39.60 17.25
N ASP A 123 30.84 39.44 17.82
CA ASP A 123 31.30 39.89 19.14
C ASP A 123 30.89 39.08 20.38
N ALA A 124 31.64 37.99 20.62
CA ALA A 124 32.19 37.71 21.94
C ALA A 124 33.44 36.80 21.84
N GLY A 125 34.62 37.41 22.04
CA GLY A 125 35.78 36.80 22.70
C GLY A 125 36.53 35.66 21.98
N GLN A 126 37.68 35.99 21.40
CA GLN A 126 38.79 35.06 21.27
C GLN A 126 39.13 34.44 22.64
N LEU A 127 38.90 33.14 22.79
CA LEU A 127 39.62 32.30 23.76
C LEU A 127 40.24 31.14 22.98
N THR A 128 41.56 31.11 23.03
CA THR A 128 42.45 30.08 22.49
C THR A 128 42.04 28.68 22.97
N PRO A 129 42.16 27.63 22.14
CA PRO A 129 41.98 26.26 22.61
C PRO A 129 43.15 25.89 23.52
N GLY A 130 42.88 25.86 24.82
CA GLY A 130 43.70 25.16 25.79
C GLY A 130 43.61 23.65 25.51
N SER A 131 44.78 23.02 25.51
CA SER A 131 45.03 21.59 25.41
C SER A 131 44.34 20.75 26.49
N SER A 132 44.17 19.46 26.16
CA SER A 132 43.95 18.26 27.02
C SER A 132 42.61 18.24 27.77
N ASP A 133 41.69 17.29 27.55
CA ASP A 133 41.87 15.84 27.57
C ASP A 133 40.85 15.08 26.70
N ASP A 134 41.20 13.83 26.41
CA ASP A 134 40.47 12.75 25.73
C ASP A 134 38.97 12.65 26.10
N ASP A 135 38.09 13.18 25.25
CA ASP A 135 36.64 13.26 25.49
C ASP A 135 35.89 12.16 24.69
N SER A 136 36.40 10.93 24.78
CA SER A 136 35.73 9.75 24.25
C SER A 136 34.50 9.48 25.11
N LEU A 137 33.32 9.56 24.50
CA LEU A 137 32.03 9.34 25.15
C LEU A 137 31.89 7.84 25.48
N ASP A 138 32.37 7.40 26.65
CA ASP A 138 32.31 6.00 27.07
C ASP A 138 31.09 5.77 27.96
N TYR A 139 30.28 4.77 27.60
CA TYR A 139 29.12 4.40 28.41
C TYR A 139 29.54 3.58 29.63
N PRO A 140 28.80 3.65 30.74
CA PRO A 140 29.06 2.78 31.87
C PRO A 140 28.98 1.32 31.43
N VAL A 141 29.97 0.48 31.75
CA VAL A 141 29.93 -0.93 31.39
C VAL A 141 29.01 -1.68 32.36
N ARG A 142 27.88 -2.17 31.86
CA ARG A 142 26.94 -3.00 32.62
C ARG A 142 27.05 -4.46 32.17
N ASN A 143 27.64 -5.31 33.01
CA ASN A 143 27.69 -6.75 32.78
C ASN A 143 26.40 -7.40 33.26
N MET A 144 25.33 -7.25 32.48
CA MET A 144 24.09 -8.00 32.67
C MET A 144 23.96 -9.05 31.56
N ASP A 145 23.73 -10.29 31.97
CA ASP A 145 23.42 -11.43 31.12
C ASP A 145 22.08 -12.07 31.52
N ILE A 146 21.65 -13.07 30.75
CA ILE A 146 20.35 -13.71 30.92
C ILE A 146 20.29 -14.44 32.27
N GLU A 147 21.35 -15.15 32.64
CA GLU A 147 21.43 -15.93 33.88
C GLU A 147 21.36 -15.03 35.13
N SER A 148 22.08 -13.91 35.12
CA SER A 148 22.03 -12.92 36.21
C SER A 148 20.64 -12.29 36.32
N TYR A 149 20.00 -12.00 35.19
CA TYR A 149 18.64 -11.47 35.19
C TYR A 149 17.61 -12.48 35.71
N GLN A 150 17.72 -13.75 35.30
CA GLN A 150 16.88 -14.83 35.80
C GLN A 150 17.06 -15.04 37.31
N THR A 151 18.29 -14.90 37.82
CA THR A 151 18.56 -14.94 39.26
C THR A 151 17.82 -13.81 40.01
N LEU A 152 17.78 -12.60 39.45
CA LEU A 152 17.00 -11.49 40.03
C LEU A 152 15.49 -11.78 40.02
N LEU A 153 14.98 -12.44 38.98
CA LEU A 153 13.58 -12.87 38.91
C LEU A 153 13.26 -14.00 39.88
N GLU A 154 14.18 -14.94 40.10
CA GLU A 154 14.02 -16.00 41.09
C GLU A 154 14.05 -15.45 42.51
N ASP A 155 14.95 -14.50 42.80
CA ASP A 155 14.99 -13.79 44.07
C ASP A 155 13.69 -13.02 44.32
N TYR A 156 13.12 -12.40 43.28
CA TYR A 156 11.79 -11.81 43.32
C TYR A 156 10.72 -12.86 43.69
N LYS A 157 10.68 -14.02 43.03
CA LYS A 157 9.65 -15.05 43.23
C LYS A 157 9.76 -15.77 44.57
N THR A 158 10.98 -15.95 45.08
CA THR A 158 11.24 -16.79 46.27
C THR A 158 11.35 -16.01 47.56
N LYS A 159 11.90 -14.78 47.52
CA LYS A 159 12.20 -13.97 48.72
C LYS A 159 11.24 -12.80 48.93
N ASP A 160 10.31 -12.56 47.98
CA ASP A 160 9.39 -11.41 47.97
C ASP A 160 10.13 -10.05 48.10
N ASN A 161 11.38 -10.00 47.60
CA ASN A 161 12.22 -8.81 47.66
C ASN A 161 12.19 -8.08 46.31
N PHE A 162 11.44 -6.98 46.26
CA PHE A 162 11.22 -6.23 45.02
C PHE A 162 12.32 -5.23 44.69
N THR A 163 13.13 -4.83 45.67
CA THR A 163 14.03 -3.68 45.56
C THR A 163 15.12 -3.87 44.50
N PRO A 164 15.88 -4.98 44.44
CA PRO A 164 16.98 -5.12 43.48
C PRO A 164 16.50 -5.15 42.03
N LEU A 165 15.39 -5.85 41.76
CA LEU A 165 14.79 -5.93 40.43
C LEU A 165 14.21 -4.57 40.01
N GLN A 166 13.52 -3.90 40.92
CA GLN A 166 12.95 -2.57 40.66
C GLN A 166 14.05 -1.54 40.38
N GLU A 167 15.12 -1.49 41.20
CA GLU A 167 16.24 -0.57 41.00
C GLU A 167 16.94 -0.82 39.65
N PHE A 168 17.17 -2.09 39.30
CA PHE A 168 17.75 -2.45 38.00
C PHE A 168 16.88 -1.96 36.84
N LEU A 169 15.57 -2.23 36.87
CA LEU A 169 14.66 -1.84 35.78
C LEU A 169 14.48 -0.32 35.70
N GLU A 170 14.35 0.36 36.85
CA GLU A 170 14.28 1.83 36.90
C GLU A 170 15.56 2.46 36.35
N GLN A 171 16.74 1.96 36.74
CA GLN A 171 18.02 2.45 36.25
C GLN A 171 18.21 2.16 34.76
N THR A 172 17.80 0.99 34.28
CA THR A 172 17.94 0.62 32.87
C THR A 172 17.13 1.54 31.97
N PHE A 173 15.91 1.90 32.35
CA PHE A 173 15.00 2.70 31.52
C PHE A 173 15.00 4.21 31.85
N CYS A 174 15.87 4.70 32.72
CA CYS A 174 15.86 6.11 33.12
C CYS A 174 16.43 7.06 32.05
N CYS A 175 17.35 6.59 31.20
CA CYS A 175 17.93 7.34 30.09
C CYS A 175 18.44 6.39 28.98
N PHE A 176 18.69 6.93 27.78
CA PHE A 176 19.15 6.15 26.63
C PHE A 176 20.58 5.62 26.78
N VAL A 177 21.41 6.28 27.60
CA VAL A 177 22.77 5.81 27.94
C VAL A 177 22.70 4.51 28.71
N GLU A 178 21.85 4.41 29.74
CA GLU A 178 21.73 3.19 30.54
C GLU A 178 21.03 2.05 29.79
N MET A 179 20.09 2.37 28.89
CA MET A 179 19.54 1.35 28.00
C MET A 179 20.63 0.78 27.07
N SER A 180 21.47 1.66 26.53
CA SER A 180 22.56 1.26 25.66
C SER A 180 23.65 0.50 26.42
N SER A 181 23.96 0.87 27.67
CA SER A 181 24.95 0.14 28.48
C SER A 181 24.55 -1.30 28.77
N VAL A 182 23.25 -1.55 29.01
CA VAL A 182 22.74 -2.88 29.33
C VAL A 182 22.55 -3.73 28.07
N PHE A 183 21.87 -3.18 27.05
CA PHE A 183 21.39 -3.95 25.90
C PHE A 183 22.26 -3.88 24.66
N LYS A 184 23.16 -2.91 24.50
CA LYS A 184 24.07 -2.86 23.34
C LYS A 184 25.15 -3.93 23.48
N LYS A 185 25.54 -4.60 22.38
CA LYS A 185 26.60 -5.62 22.43
C LYS A 185 27.98 -4.99 22.60
N ASP A 186 28.30 -3.97 21.81
CA ASP A 186 29.54 -3.20 21.93
C ASP A 186 29.26 -1.72 22.25
N PRO A 187 29.45 -1.28 23.50
CA PRO A 187 29.27 0.11 23.91
C PRO A 187 30.05 1.12 23.04
N LYS A 188 31.24 0.73 22.56
CA LYS A 188 32.17 1.60 21.82
C LYS A 188 31.84 1.69 20.34
N GLN A 189 30.91 0.88 19.83
CA GLN A 189 30.50 0.93 18.44
C GLN A 189 29.66 2.17 18.15
N GLU A 190 30.20 3.13 17.39
CA GLU A 190 29.47 4.34 16.97
C GLU A 190 28.49 4.10 15.82
N ASN A 191 28.82 3.22 14.87
CA ASN A 191 28.00 3.06 13.67
C ASN A 191 26.87 2.04 13.85
N ALA A 192 25.77 2.24 13.13
CA ALA A 192 24.71 1.25 13.02
C ALA A 192 24.83 0.47 11.71
N ARG A 193 24.73 -0.86 11.80
CA ARG A 193 24.63 -1.74 10.64
C ARG A 193 23.14 -1.92 10.31
N PRO A 194 22.72 -1.79 9.04
CA PRO A 194 21.35 -2.13 8.65
C PRO A 194 20.99 -3.58 8.96
N GLU A 195 21.98 -4.47 8.92
CA GLU A 195 21.84 -5.92 9.09
C GLU A 195 21.72 -6.38 10.54
N ASP A 196 22.22 -5.60 11.51
CA ASP A 196 22.16 -5.93 12.93
C ASP A 196 22.02 -4.64 13.74
N PRO A 197 20.95 -4.50 14.56
CA PRO A 197 20.83 -3.36 15.47
C PRO A 197 21.92 -3.32 16.55
N ASP A 198 22.72 -4.37 16.69
CA ASP A 198 23.78 -4.50 17.69
C ASP A 198 23.24 -4.53 19.13
N ILE A 199 22.11 -5.24 19.30
CA ILE A 199 21.38 -5.37 20.57
C ILE A 199 21.45 -6.82 21.03
N LYS A 200 21.63 -7.04 22.34
CA LYS A 200 21.46 -8.32 23.04
C LYS A 200 19.96 -8.69 23.06
N THR A 201 19.43 -9.11 21.92
CA THR A 201 17.99 -9.36 21.71
C THR A 201 17.42 -10.41 22.67
N GLU A 202 18.19 -11.45 22.98
CA GLU A 202 17.77 -12.51 23.92
C GLU A 202 17.53 -11.94 25.32
N LEU A 203 18.48 -11.17 25.86
CA LEU A 203 18.32 -10.48 27.15
C LEU A 203 17.17 -9.47 27.13
N LEU A 204 17.06 -8.66 26.07
CA LEU A 204 16.00 -7.68 25.92
C LEU A 204 14.61 -8.33 25.99
N PHE A 205 14.43 -9.44 25.29
CA PHE A 205 13.16 -10.13 25.21
C PHE A 205 12.84 -10.92 26.47
N GLU A 206 13.84 -11.48 27.16
CA GLU A 206 13.65 -12.06 28.50
C GLU A 206 13.14 -11.00 29.49
N VAL A 207 13.72 -9.79 29.47
CA VAL A 207 13.24 -8.67 30.28
C VAL A 207 11.79 -8.33 29.93
N TYR A 208 11.46 -8.24 28.64
CA TYR A 208 10.10 -7.92 28.19
C TYR A 208 9.05 -8.97 28.55
N ASP A 209 9.38 -10.26 28.40
CA ASP A 209 8.46 -11.35 28.72
C ASP A 209 8.17 -11.43 30.23
N SER A 210 9.12 -10.99 31.06
CA SER A 210 8.89 -10.92 32.50
C SER A 210 7.89 -9.84 32.91
N LEU A 211 7.77 -8.73 32.15
CA LEU A 211 7.04 -7.52 32.56
C LEU A 211 5.55 -7.79 32.80
N ASP A 212 4.95 -8.72 32.06
CA ASP A 212 3.54 -9.09 32.21
C ASP A 212 3.24 -9.78 33.54
N SER A 213 4.26 -10.41 34.15
CA SER A 213 4.14 -11.08 35.45
C SER A 213 4.42 -10.16 36.64
N LEU A 214 4.97 -8.96 36.41
CA LEU A 214 5.40 -8.07 37.48
C LEU A 214 4.23 -7.30 38.13
N PRO A 215 4.32 -7.00 39.44
CA PRO A 215 3.35 -6.16 40.12
C PRO A 215 3.18 -4.77 39.49
N GLY A 216 1.95 -4.25 39.52
CA GLY A 216 1.60 -2.98 38.89
C GLY A 216 2.31 -1.73 39.44
N PHE A 217 2.99 -1.80 40.59
CA PHE A 217 3.81 -0.68 41.08
C PHE A 217 5.18 -0.62 40.38
N ILE A 218 5.77 -1.78 40.03
CA ILE A 218 7.03 -1.85 39.29
C ILE A 218 6.81 -1.33 37.87
N THR A 219 5.71 -1.70 37.21
CA THR A 219 5.39 -1.17 35.87
C THR A 219 5.17 0.34 35.87
N LYS A 220 4.58 0.91 36.93
CA LYS A 220 4.48 2.38 37.09
C LYS A 220 5.84 3.04 37.26
N SER A 221 6.74 2.43 38.03
CA SER A 221 8.12 2.86 38.21
C SER A 221 8.90 2.88 36.89
N ILE A 222 8.80 1.80 36.10
CA ILE A 222 9.41 1.72 34.77
C ILE A 222 8.83 2.80 33.85
N LEU A 223 7.51 3.00 33.82
CA LEU A 223 6.90 4.07 33.02
C LEU A 223 7.42 5.46 33.42
N LYS A 224 7.63 5.71 34.72
CA LYS A 224 8.23 6.96 35.21
C LYS A 224 9.67 7.13 34.74
N ALA A 225 10.47 6.06 34.79
CA ALA A 225 11.83 6.06 34.26
C ALA A 225 11.84 6.36 32.75
N ILE A 226 10.97 5.71 31.97
CA ILE A 226 10.83 5.95 30.53
C ILE A 226 10.41 7.41 30.25
N ILE A 227 9.50 7.98 31.03
CA ILE A 227 9.12 9.40 30.89
C ILE A 227 10.35 10.29 31.04
N ASN A 228 11.18 10.05 32.05
CA ASN A 228 12.42 10.81 32.25
C ASN A 228 13.34 10.66 31.03
N SER A 229 13.52 9.44 30.52
CA SER A 229 14.37 9.18 29.34
C SER A 229 13.90 9.92 28.09
N LEU A 230 12.59 10.07 27.89
CA LEU A 230 12.03 10.74 26.71
C LEU A 230 12.09 12.27 26.81
N LEU A 231 12.11 12.80 28.04
CA LEU A 231 12.21 14.23 28.34
C LEU A 231 13.65 14.75 28.30
N GLU A 232 14.63 13.87 28.51
CA GLU A 232 16.05 14.21 28.40
C GLU A 232 16.40 14.50 26.92
N LEU A 233 16.58 15.78 26.59
CA LEU A 233 16.81 16.24 25.21
C LEU A 233 18.29 16.48 24.89
N ASP A 234 19.12 16.74 25.91
CA ASP A 234 20.51 17.22 25.75
C ASP A 234 21.58 16.17 26.10
N VAL A 235 21.22 14.88 26.05
CA VAL A 235 22.18 13.80 26.35
C VAL A 235 23.08 13.56 25.14
N ARG A 236 24.39 13.66 25.36
CA ARG A 236 25.39 13.25 24.35
C ARG A 236 25.33 11.72 24.23
N LEU A 237 24.85 11.24 23.09
CA LEU A 237 24.77 9.82 22.77
C LEU A 237 25.77 9.49 21.65
N MET A 238 26.24 8.25 21.62
CA MET A 238 26.95 7.71 20.47
C MET A 238 26.00 7.70 19.25
N ALA A 239 26.58 7.75 18.05
CA ALA A 239 25.80 7.81 16.84
C ALA A 239 24.80 6.64 16.74
N LYS A 240 23.56 6.95 16.33
CA LYS A 240 22.44 6.01 16.16
C LYS A 240 21.92 5.30 17.43
N ASP A 241 22.47 5.57 18.62
CA ASP A 241 21.97 4.98 19.87
C ASP A 241 20.60 5.53 20.30
N ASP A 242 20.27 6.76 19.89
CA ASP A 242 18.89 7.28 19.97
C ASP A 242 17.93 6.37 19.18
N VAL A 243 18.28 6.00 17.94
CA VAL A 243 17.47 5.13 17.09
C VAL A 243 17.34 3.72 17.69
N ARG A 244 18.42 3.16 18.24
CA ARG A 244 18.40 1.87 18.94
C ARG A 244 17.49 1.92 20.16
N SER A 245 17.59 2.98 20.95
CA SER A 245 16.79 3.18 22.16
C SER A 245 15.31 3.28 21.83
N LEU A 246 14.95 4.05 20.81
CA LEU A 246 13.58 4.14 20.31
C LEU A 246 13.07 2.80 19.76
N TYR A 247 13.92 2.04 19.05
CA TYR A 247 13.58 0.70 18.58
C TYR A 247 13.27 -0.26 19.73
N MET A 248 14.11 -0.28 20.77
CA MET A 248 13.87 -1.07 21.99
C MET A 248 12.55 -0.67 22.65
N LEU A 249 12.36 0.61 22.95
CA LEU A 249 11.15 1.10 23.59
C LEU A 249 9.87 0.83 22.79
N LEU A 250 9.91 0.89 21.45
CA LEU A 250 8.75 0.55 20.63
C LEU A 250 8.30 -0.90 20.86
N LEU A 251 9.23 -1.83 21.03
CA LEU A 251 8.92 -3.25 21.25
C LEU A 251 8.42 -3.54 22.68
N ASN A 252 8.72 -2.67 23.65
CA ASN A 252 8.42 -2.88 25.07
C ASN A 252 6.90 -3.07 25.36
N PRO A 253 6.47 -4.21 25.95
CA PRO A 253 5.06 -4.53 26.20
C PRO A 253 4.34 -3.63 27.20
N ILE A 254 5.06 -2.82 27.98
CA ILE A 254 4.48 -1.90 28.98
C ILE A 254 3.44 -0.93 28.39
N PHE A 255 3.55 -0.65 27.09
CA PHE A 255 2.67 0.23 26.36
C PHE A 255 1.32 -0.40 25.94
N ALA A 256 1.06 -1.67 26.29
CA ALA A 256 -0.19 -2.36 25.98
C ALA A 256 -1.40 -1.82 26.75
N THR A 257 -1.18 -1.12 27.87
CA THR A 257 -2.26 -0.62 28.73
C THR A 257 -2.66 0.82 28.42
N GLN A 258 -3.95 1.15 28.54
CA GLN A 258 -4.45 2.51 28.26
C GLN A 258 -3.79 3.59 29.14
N ALA A 259 -3.35 3.24 30.36
CA ALA A 259 -2.68 4.16 31.27
C ALA A 259 -1.35 4.70 30.71
N SER A 260 -0.66 3.91 29.89
CA SER A 260 0.62 4.27 29.27
C SER A 260 0.51 5.06 27.96
N TYR A 261 -0.70 5.27 27.42
CA TYR A 261 -0.89 5.81 26.07
C TYR A 261 -0.38 7.23 25.88
N THR A 262 -0.37 8.06 26.92
CA THR A 262 0.23 9.40 26.86
C THR A 262 1.72 9.30 26.58
N VAL A 263 2.43 8.43 27.30
CA VAL A 263 3.87 8.16 27.11
C VAL A 263 4.12 7.53 25.75
N PHE A 264 3.31 6.53 25.39
CA PHE A 264 3.43 5.85 24.10
C PHE A 264 3.25 6.81 22.92
N ALA A 265 2.31 7.76 23.01
CA ALA A 265 2.14 8.78 22.00
C ALA A 265 3.42 9.60 21.81
N HIS A 266 4.06 10.05 22.89
CA HIS A 266 5.31 10.81 22.82
C HIS A 266 6.47 9.99 22.24
N LEU A 267 6.56 8.70 22.58
CA LEU A 267 7.52 7.78 21.98
C LEU A 267 7.30 7.67 20.45
N ILE A 268 6.06 7.41 20.02
CA ILE A 268 5.70 7.34 18.59
C ILE A 268 6.04 8.67 17.88
N HIS A 269 5.78 9.80 18.53
CA HIS A 269 6.10 11.12 17.96
C HIS A 269 7.61 11.32 17.79
N ARG A 270 8.43 10.89 18.75
CA ARG A 270 9.90 10.89 18.63
C ARG A 270 10.35 10.08 17.43
N VAL A 271 9.83 8.86 17.27
CA VAL A 271 10.11 7.99 16.11
C VAL A 271 9.74 8.68 14.80
N VAL A 272 8.57 9.33 14.74
CA VAL A 272 8.12 10.05 13.54
C VAL A 272 8.98 11.28 13.23
N SER A 273 9.56 11.89 14.27
CA SER A 273 10.43 13.09 14.17
C SER A 273 11.87 12.76 13.79
N LEU A 274 12.27 11.48 13.80
CA LEU A 274 13.59 11.06 13.34
C LEU A 274 13.87 11.50 11.89
N PRO A 275 15.14 11.73 11.53
CA PRO A 275 15.50 12.05 10.16
C PRO A 275 15.36 10.81 9.25
N SER A 276 15.19 11.05 7.96
CA SER A 276 14.91 9.99 6.98
C SER A 276 15.93 8.83 6.93
N PRO A 277 17.25 9.04 7.11
CA PRO A 277 18.22 7.96 7.22
C PRO A 277 17.94 7.01 8.40
N ASP A 278 17.40 7.54 9.50
CA ASP A 278 17.11 6.76 10.70
C ASP A 278 15.80 5.97 10.54
N HIS A 279 14.82 6.52 9.81
CA HIS A 279 13.67 5.72 9.39
C HIS A 279 14.05 4.56 8.49
N GLN A 280 15.07 4.72 7.62
CA GLN A 280 15.59 3.60 6.82
C GLN A 280 16.18 2.53 7.72
N LEU A 281 16.98 2.94 8.69
CA LEU A 281 17.62 2.03 9.63
C LEU A 281 16.58 1.23 10.43
N LEU A 282 15.57 1.90 10.98
CA LEU A 282 14.45 1.26 11.66
C LEU A 282 13.71 0.27 10.76
N LEU A 283 13.44 0.65 9.51
CA LEU A 283 12.79 -0.22 8.55
C LEU A 283 13.62 -1.50 8.34
N HIS A 284 14.94 -1.38 8.16
CA HIS A 284 15.83 -2.55 8.05
C HIS A 284 15.79 -3.43 9.29
N TRP A 285 15.83 -2.86 10.49
CA TRP A 285 15.74 -3.66 11.72
C TRP A 285 14.38 -4.37 11.85
N PHE A 286 13.27 -3.73 11.49
CA PHE A 286 11.95 -4.37 11.47
C PHE A 286 11.83 -5.52 10.47
N THR A 287 12.64 -5.57 9.40
CA THR A 287 12.65 -6.75 8.51
C THR A 287 13.25 -7.99 9.15
N ARG A 288 14.00 -7.83 10.25
CA ARG A 288 14.69 -8.91 10.97
C ARG A 288 14.07 -9.22 12.32
N THR A 289 13.17 -8.36 12.81
CA THR A 289 12.41 -8.62 14.02
C THR A 289 11.52 -9.85 13.82
N ASP A 290 11.48 -10.70 14.82
CA ASP A 290 10.67 -11.90 14.89
C ASP A 290 9.17 -11.59 14.70
N ALA A 291 8.48 -12.49 14.00
CA ALA A 291 7.09 -12.27 13.59
C ALA A 291 6.14 -12.13 14.79
N SER A 292 6.39 -12.82 15.91
CA SER A 292 5.61 -12.70 17.14
C SER A 292 5.68 -11.28 17.73
N ARG A 293 6.87 -10.69 17.81
CA ARG A 293 7.09 -9.33 18.34
C ARG A 293 6.53 -8.26 17.41
N THR A 294 6.75 -8.45 16.10
CA THR A 294 6.17 -7.56 15.08
C THR A 294 4.65 -7.55 15.16
N ARG A 295 4.02 -8.73 15.32
CA ARG A 295 2.57 -8.87 15.52
C ARG A 295 2.08 -8.13 16.76
N GLU A 296 2.78 -8.28 17.88
CA GLU A 296 2.38 -7.62 19.13
C GLU A 296 2.47 -6.09 19.02
N LEU A 297 3.53 -5.57 18.39
CA LEU A 297 3.65 -4.15 18.11
C LEU A 297 2.54 -3.63 17.19
N VAL A 298 2.23 -4.38 16.11
CA VAL A 298 1.11 -4.03 15.20
C VAL A 298 -0.21 -3.99 15.96
N LYS A 299 -0.53 -5.01 16.75
CA LYS A 299 -1.74 -5.06 17.58
C LYS A 299 -1.83 -3.88 18.53
N ARG A 300 -0.73 -3.54 19.21
CA ARG A 300 -0.66 -2.41 20.14
C ARG A 300 -0.92 -1.07 19.46
N LEU A 301 -0.31 -0.83 18.28
CA LEU A 301 -0.54 0.37 17.50
C LEU A 301 -1.99 0.46 17.00
N LEU A 302 -2.56 -0.66 16.54
CA LEU A 302 -3.96 -0.71 16.12
C LEU A 302 -4.91 -0.45 17.29
N GLN A 303 -4.68 -1.06 18.45
CA GLN A 303 -5.48 -0.83 19.66
C GLN A 303 -5.35 0.62 20.16
N PHE A 304 -4.16 1.20 20.10
CA PHE A 304 -3.93 2.62 20.40
C PHE A 304 -4.76 3.53 19.49
N ILE A 305 -4.77 3.27 18.17
CA ILE A 305 -5.59 4.01 17.20
C ILE A 305 -7.08 3.83 17.53
N THR A 306 -7.54 2.59 17.75
CA THR A 306 -8.95 2.27 18.03
C THR A 306 -9.46 2.95 19.28
N ILE A 307 -8.76 2.82 20.41
CA ILE A 307 -9.16 3.45 21.67
C ILE A 307 -9.11 4.98 21.56
N ARG A 308 -8.23 5.52 20.71
CA ARG A 308 -8.16 6.96 20.52
C ARG A 308 -9.31 7.51 19.69
N GLU A 309 -9.69 6.81 18.63
CA GLU A 309 -10.83 7.15 17.78
C GLU A 309 -12.16 6.90 18.52
N PHE A 310 -12.24 5.80 19.26
CA PHE A 310 -13.42 5.33 20.00
C PHE A 310 -13.09 5.16 21.49
N PRO A 311 -12.97 6.26 22.26
CA PRO A 311 -12.63 6.18 23.68
C PRO A 311 -13.74 5.47 24.48
N PRO A 312 -13.40 4.43 25.27
CA PRO A 312 -14.39 3.71 26.08
C PRO A 312 -14.93 4.59 27.20
N ALA A 313 -16.24 4.47 27.49
CA ALA A 313 -16.93 5.29 28.49
C ALA A 313 -16.34 5.17 29.91
N ASN A 314 -15.84 3.98 30.26
CA ASN A 314 -15.28 3.67 31.58
C ASN A 314 -13.74 3.56 31.58
N GLY A 315 -13.07 3.93 30.50
CA GLY A 315 -11.61 3.81 30.40
C GLY A 315 -10.86 4.93 31.11
N HIS A 316 -9.53 4.82 31.08
CA HIS A 316 -8.67 5.90 31.56
C HIS A 316 -8.99 7.20 30.82
N ARG A 317 -9.13 8.33 31.54
CA ARG A 317 -9.37 9.61 30.88
C ARG A 317 -8.17 9.97 30.01
N LEU A 318 -8.38 9.98 28.69
CA LEU A 318 -7.40 10.45 27.72
C LEU A 318 -7.53 11.96 27.52
N PRO A 319 -6.46 12.65 27.07
CA PRO A 319 -6.53 14.06 26.74
C PRO A 319 -7.61 14.36 25.70
N SER A 320 -8.12 15.60 25.68
CA SER A 320 -9.11 16.02 24.68
C SER A 320 -8.55 15.90 23.25
N ILE A 321 -9.41 15.59 22.29
CA ILE A 321 -9.02 15.38 20.89
C ILE A 321 -8.25 16.56 20.31
N ASN A 322 -8.60 17.79 20.70
CA ASN A 322 -7.94 19.01 20.25
C ASN A 322 -6.47 19.09 20.66
N LYS A 323 -6.10 18.58 21.84
CA LYS A 323 -4.70 18.62 22.34
C LYS A 323 -3.83 17.47 21.82
N SER A 324 -4.43 16.47 21.21
CA SER A 324 -3.78 15.20 20.83
C SER A 324 -4.18 14.76 19.43
N ARG A 325 -4.50 15.72 18.55
CA ARG A 325 -4.80 15.49 17.13
C ARG A 325 -3.67 14.78 16.39
N TRP A 326 -2.44 14.90 16.89
CA TRP A 326 -1.23 14.31 16.32
C TRP A 326 -1.06 12.82 16.64
N TRP A 327 -1.79 12.27 17.64
CA TRP A 327 -1.61 10.87 18.10
C TRP A 327 -1.88 9.85 17.00
N ILE A 328 -3.08 9.91 16.40
CA ILE A 328 -3.51 8.98 15.35
C ILE A 328 -2.62 9.07 14.10
N PRO A 329 -2.33 10.27 13.55
CA PRO A 329 -1.41 10.39 12.42
C PRO A 329 -0.03 9.79 12.70
N CYS A 330 0.54 10.04 13.89
CA CYS A 330 1.86 9.51 14.23
C CYS A 330 1.86 7.99 14.35
N ALA A 331 0.87 7.42 15.03
CA ALA A 331 0.73 5.97 15.17
C ALA A 331 0.56 5.29 13.80
N THR A 332 -0.25 5.88 12.92
CA THR A 332 -0.48 5.35 11.56
C THR A 332 0.81 5.39 10.72
N ARG A 333 1.65 6.43 10.89
CA ARG A 333 2.95 6.53 10.20
C ARG A 333 3.96 5.49 10.68
N VAL A 334 4.02 5.20 11.99
CA VAL A 334 4.86 4.11 12.52
C VAL A 334 4.35 2.76 12.04
N LEU A 335 3.03 2.53 12.06
CA LEU A 335 2.43 1.33 11.49
C LEU A 335 2.76 1.16 10.00
N ALA A 336 2.85 2.27 9.27
CA ALA A 336 3.28 2.25 7.88
C ALA A 336 4.76 1.88 7.67
N LEU A 337 5.66 2.21 8.61
CA LEU A 337 7.04 1.71 8.60
C LEU A 337 7.05 0.18 8.73
N LEU A 338 6.26 -0.38 9.65
CA LEU A 338 6.14 -1.82 9.86
C LEU A 338 5.56 -2.51 8.61
N ASN A 339 4.50 -1.96 8.02
CA ASN A 339 3.95 -2.50 6.78
C ASN A 339 4.97 -2.41 5.62
N ALA A 340 5.75 -1.33 5.53
CA ALA A 340 6.81 -1.22 4.53
C ALA A 340 7.92 -2.25 4.74
N ALA A 341 8.32 -2.51 6.00
CA ALA A 341 9.27 -3.56 6.35
C ALA A 341 8.71 -4.96 6.00
N ASN A 342 7.45 -5.24 6.35
CA ASN A 342 6.77 -6.50 6.05
C ASN A 342 6.78 -6.82 4.55
N ASN A 343 6.57 -5.81 3.70
CA ASN A 343 6.56 -5.97 2.24
C ASN A 343 7.97 -6.12 1.62
N ARG A 344 9.05 -5.87 2.38
CA ARG A 344 10.43 -6.13 1.91
C ARG A 344 10.86 -7.59 2.11
N VAL A 345 10.18 -8.34 2.98
CA VAL A 345 10.49 -9.75 3.25
C VAL A 345 9.62 -10.64 2.37
N SER A 346 10.20 -11.68 1.79
CA SER A 346 9.50 -12.68 0.98
C SER A 346 9.86 -14.07 1.50
N PRO A 347 8.93 -14.84 2.07
CA PRO A 347 7.52 -14.49 2.35
C PRO A 347 7.38 -13.36 3.39
N PRO A 348 6.26 -12.61 3.39
CA PRO A 348 6.04 -11.54 4.37
C PRO A 348 6.00 -12.08 5.81
N LEU A 349 6.46 -11.29 6.79
CA LEU A 349 6.50 -11.66 8.21
C LEU A 349 5.09 -11.85 8.81
N LEU A 350 4.16 -10.99 8.40
CA LEU A 350 2.77 -10.97 8.83
C LEU A 350 1.84 -10.98 7.61
N GLU A 351 0.67 -11.59 7.77
CA GLU A 351 -0.38 -11.48 6.76
C GLU A 351 -0.91 -10.05 6.68
N TYR A 352 -1.27 -9.60 5.47
CA TYR A 352 -1.77 -8.23 5.27
C TYR A 352 -3.04 -7.92 6.09
N ALA A 353 -3.82 -8.94 6.43
CA ALA A 353 -5.04 -8.81 7.22
C ALA A 353 -4.75 -8.45 8.69
N GLU A 354 -3.56 -8.78 9.20
CA GLU A 354 -3.13 -8.42 10.56
C GLU A 354 -2.98 -6.90 10.75
N PHE A 355 -2.82 -6.14 9.65
CA PHE A 355 -2.76 -4.69 9.68
C PHE A 355 -4.14 -4.01 9.62
N TYR A 356 -5.23 -4.76 9.46
CA TYR A 356 -6.58 -4.19 9.34
C TYR A 356 -7.10 -3.73 10.70
N ASN A 357 -7.69 -2.54 10.73
CA ASN A 357 -8.46 -2.06 11.86
C ASN A 357 -9.97 -2.10 11.55
N SER A 358 -10.65 -3.17 11.96
CA SER A 358 -12.10 -3.32 11.75
C SER A 358 -12.94 -2.27 12.46
N ALA A 359 -12.45 -1.65 13.55
CA ALA A 359 -13.18 -0.58 14.22
C ALA A 359 -13.37 0.65 13.30
N LEU A 360 -12.46 0.86 12.34
CA LEU A 360 -12.57 1.94 11.36
C LEU A 360 -13.74 1.73 10.39
N ASP A 361 -14.33 0.54 10.28
CA ASP A 361 -15.50 0.29 9.44
C ASP A 361 -16.73 1.10 9.91
N HIS A 362 -16.73 1.55 11.17
CA HIS A 362 -17.81 2.32 11.79
C HIS A 362 -17.66 3.84 11.69
N ILE A 363 -16.57 4.36 11.12
CA ILE A 363 -16.42 5.80 10.90
C ILE A 363 -17.20 6.25 9.66
N ASN A 364 -17.31 7.57 9.46
CA ASN A 364 -17.81 8.11 8.19
C ASN A 364 -16.76 7.95 7.08
N LEU A 365 -16.70 6.75 6.51
CA LEU A 365 -15.75 6.36 5.46
C LEU A 365 -15.81 7.29 4.24
N MET A 366 -17.00 7.79 3.87
CA MET A 366 -17.13 8.69 2.73
C MET A 366 -16.58 10.09 3.04
N ALA A 367 -16.75 10.59 4.27
CA ALA A 367 -16.12 11.85 4.68
C ALA A 367 -14.58 11.75 4.66
N GLU A 368 -14.03 10.60 5.08
CA GLU A 368 -12.60 10.31 4.96
C GLU A 368 -12.16 10.27 3.49
N TYR A 369 -12.89 9.54 2.65
CA TYR A 369 -12.60 9.41 1.22
C TYR A 369 -12.61 10.77 0.50
N TYR A 370 -13.62 11.62 0.73
CA TYR A 370 -13.65 12.96 0.13
C TYR A 370 -12.52 13.85 0.64
N ARG A 371 -12.18 13.77 1.93
CA ARG A 371 -11.04 14.50 2.49
C ARG A 371 -9.74 14.11 1.79
N TRP A 372 -9.55 12.81 1.55
CA TRP A 372 -8.42 12.28 0.80
C TRP A 372 -8.41 12.72 -0.67
N GLN A 373 -9.58 12.78 -1.33
CA GLN A 373 -9.68 13.27 -2.71
C GLN A 373 -9.37 14.77 -2.87
N THR A 374 -9.63 15.59 -1.85
CA THR A 374 -9.42 17.06 -1.89
C THR A 374 -8.37 17.54 -0.89
N PRO A 375 -7.08 17.17 -1.05
CA PRO A 375 -6.03 17.52 -0.09
C PRO A 375 -5.76 19.03 0.01
N GLU A 376 -5.95 19.78 -1.08
CA GLU A 376 -5.70 21.24 -1.13
C GLU A 376 -6.62 22.04 -0.18
N LYS A 377 -7.82 21.55 0.10
CA LYS A 377 -8.79 22.22 0.99
C LYS A 377 -8.64 21.82 2.45
N SER A 378 -7.95 20.71 2.72
CA SER A 378 -7.89 20.09 4.02
C SER A 378 -6.54 19.39 4.13
N ASN A 379 -5.51 20.11 4.60
CA ASN A 379 -4.21 19.54 4.96
C ASN A 379 -4.28 18.65 6.23
N LYS A 380 -5.37 17.88 6.36
CA LYS A 380 -5.73 17.05 7.50
C LYS A 380 -5.52 15.59 7.13
N PHE A 381 -5.13 14.81 8.12
CA PHE A 381 -5.00 13.37 8.04
C PHE A 381 -6.28 12.69 7.52
N SER A 382 -6.09 11.63 6.74
CA SER A 382 -7.16 10.69 6.40
C SER A 382 -6.66 9.26 6.34
N TYR A 383 -7.45 8.33 6.87
CA TYR A 383 -7.13 6.89 6.79
C TYR A 383 -7.04 6.36 5.36
N CYS A 384 -7.71 7.01 4.39
CA CYS A 384 -7.63 6.65 2.96
C CYS A 384 -6.21 6.87 2.37
N GLN A 385 -5.35 7.64 3.05
CA GLN A 385 -3.93 7.77 2.71
C GLN A 385 -3.14 6.49 3.01
N TYR A 386 -3.66 5.61 3.87
CA TYR A 386 -3.02 4.39 4.34
C TYR A 386 -3.93 3.18 4.08
N PRO A 387 -4.15 2.75 2.81
CA PRO A 387 -5.12 1.70 2.50
C PRO A 387 -4.88 0.37 3.19
N PHE A 388 -3.66 0.08 3.65
CA PHE A 388 -3.35 -1.16 4.36
C PHE A 388 -4.08 -1.28 5.71
N ILE A 389 -4.48 -0.16 6.35
CA ILE A 389 -5.20 -0.20 7.63
C ILE A 389 -6.70 -0.47 7.46
N LEU A 390 -7.25 -0.17 6.28
CA LEU A 390 -8.67 -0.30 5.99
C LEU A 390 -9.01 -1.76 5.66
N SER A 391 -10.05 -2.27 6.30
CA SER A 391 -10.57 -3.61 6.04
C SER A 391 -11.06 -3.74 4.59
N ILE A 392 -11.24 -4.99 4.15
CA ILE A 392 -11.88 -5.26 2.86
C ILE A 392 -13.33 -4.75 2.81
N VAL A 393 -14.03 -4.76 3.95
CA VAL A 393 -15.41 -4.28 4.07
C VAL A 393 -15.47 -2.77 3.84
N ALA A 394 -14.60 -2.01 4.51
CA ALA A 394 -14.49 -0.56 4.31
C ALA A 394 -14.13 -0.21 2.86
N LYS A 395 -13.13 -0.88 2.28
CA LYS A 395 -12.71 -0.66 0.88
C LYS A 395 -13.85 -0.93 -0.10
N LYS A 396 -14.56 -2.04 0.06
CA LYS A 396 -15.72 -2.39 -0.76
C LYS A 396 -16.81 -1.33 -0.63
N PHE A 397 -17.11 -0.89 0.59
CA PHE A 397 -18.10 0.15 0.84
C PHE A 397 -17.73 1.47 0.14
N ILE A 398 -16.49 1.93 0.27
CA ILE A 398 -16.01 3.15 -0.39
C ILE A 398 -16.16 3.04 -1.91
N LEU A 399 -15.71 1.93 -2.52
CA LEU A 399 -15.79 1.73 -3.97
C LEU A 399 -17.24 1.69 -4.47
N GLN A 400 -18.13 1.01 -3.75
CA GLN A 400 -19.54 0.95 -4.09
C GLN A 400 -20.19 2.33 -4.03
N ARG A 401 -19.97 3.07 -2.93
CA ARG A 401 -20.56 4.41 -2.74
C ARG A 401 -20.03 5.44 -3.73
N ASP A 402 -18.73 5.40 -4.03
CA ASP A 402 -18.13 6.25 -5.07
C ASP A 402 -18.75 5.98 -6.44
N SER A 403 -18.96 4.70 -6.79
CA SER A 403 -19.60 4.31 -8.05
C SER A 403 -21.05 4.81 -8.13
N GLU A 404 -21.85 4.60 -7.08
CA GLU A 404 -23.23 5.11 -6.96
C GLU A 404 -23.29 6.63 -7.13
N GLN A 405 -22.39 7.35 -6.46
CA GLN A 405 -22.32 8.80 -6.55
C GLN A 405 -21.94 9.27 -7.95
N GLN A 406 -20.96 8.63 -8.60
CA GLN A 406 -20.59 8.93 -9.98
C GLN A 406 -21.79 8.71 -10.94
N MET A 407 -22.57 7.64 -10.76
CA MET A 407 -23.79 7.40 -11.54
C MET A 407 -24.81 8.53 -11.36
N ILE A 408 -25.05 8.97 -10.11
CA ILE A 408 -25.98 10.08 -9.81
C ILE A 408 -25.50 11.37 -10.46
N LEU A 409 -24.19 11.68 -10.38
CA LEU A 409 -23.62 12.88 -10.99
C LEU A 409 -23.73 12.85 -12.52
N ASN A 410 -23.49 11.69 -13.14
CA ASN A 410 -23.65 11.53 -14.58
C ASN A 410 -25.13 11.66 -15.02
N ALA A 411 -26.07 11.11 -14.25
CA ALA A 411 -27.50 11.28 -14.51
C ALA A 411 -27.91 12.75 -14.44
N ARG A 412 -27.47 13.48 -13.41
CA ARG A 412 -27.70 14.94 -13.27
C ARG A 412 -27.08 15.73 -14.42
N ARG A 413 -25.86 15.41 -14.82
CA ARG A 413 -25.20 16.03 -15.98
C ARG A 413 -26.00 15.80 -17.26
N SER A 414 -26.50 14.59 -17.46
CA SER A 414 -27.31 14.24 -18.63
C SER A 414 -28.66 14.97 -18.65
N LEU A 415 -29.29 15.15 -17.48
CA LEU A 415 -30.48 15.99 -17.31
C LEU A 415 -30.23 17.44 -17.71
N LEU A 416 -29.17 18.04 -17.15
CA LEU A 416 -28.82 19.44 -17.41
C LEU A 416 -28.53 19.66 -18.90
N ASN A 417 -27.76 18.76 -19.52
CA ASN A 417 -27.47 18.84 -20.96
C ASN A 417 -28.75 18.80 -21.81
N ARG A 418 -29.74 17.98 -21.46
CA ARG A 418 -31.02 17.93 -22.18
C ARG A 418 -31.90 19.15 -21.93
N ALA A 419 -31.92 19.65 -20.70
CA ALA A 419 -32.64 20.89 -20.37
C ALA A 419 -32.07 22.08 -21.16
N LEU A 420 -30.74 22.18 -21.28
CA LEU A 420 -30.07 23.19 -22.10
C LEU A 420 -30.38 23.03 -23.60
N GLN A 421 -30.64 21.81 -24.07
CA GLN A 421 -31.02 21.53 -25.46
C GLN A 421 -32.54 21.63 -25.72
N HIS A 422 -33.33 22.07 -24.73
CA HIS A 422 -34.80 22.13 -24.80
C HIS A 422 -35.48 20.82 -25.23
N GLN A 423 -34.85 19.68 -24.92
CA GLN A 423 -35.41 18.36 -25.22
C GLN A 423 -36.25 17.85 -24.05
N VAL A 424 -37.31 17.09 -24.36
CA VAL A 424 -38.13 16.44 -23.33
C VAL A 424 -37.25 15.45 -22.55
N PRO A 425 -37.31 15.45 -21.20
CA PRO A 425 -36.57 14.49 -20.39
C PRO A 425 -37.09 13.07 -20.66
N ASP A 426 -36.22 12.22 -21.19
CA ASP A 426 -36.47 10.79 -21.31
C ASP A 426 -35.72 10.08 -20.16
N ILE A 427 -36.37 9.09 -19.56
CA ILE A 427 -35.84 8.34 -18.42
C ILE A 427 -34.65 7.48 -18.88
N ASP A 428 -34.65 7.01 -20.13
CA ASP A 428 -33.61 6.12 -20.66
C ASP A 428 -32.22 6.78 -20.75
N VAL A 429 -32.17 8.10 -20.64
CA VAL A 429 -30.94 8.92 -20.72
C VAL A 429 -30.02 8.72 -19.53
N PHE A 430 -30.60 8.33 -18.38
CA PHE A 430 -29.84 8.11 -17.14
C PHE A 430 -29.14 6.76 -17.11
N PHE A 431 -29.45 5.90 -18.08
CA PHE A 431 -29.00 4.52 -18.10
C PHE A 431 -28.07 4.25 -19.28
N LEU A 432 -27.15 3.32 -19.06
CA LEU A 432 -26.49 2.57 -20.13
C LEU A 432 -27.43 1.43 -20.52
N ASN A 433 -28.26 1.64 -21.52
CA ASN A 433 -29.20 0.64 -22.01
C ASN A 433 -28.48 -0.35 -22.94
N LEU A 434 -28.47 -1.64 -22.62
CA LEU A 434 -27.94 -2.69 -23.49
C LEU A 434 -29.10 -3.56 -24.00
N ASN A 435 -29.30 -3.58 -25.32
CA ASN A 435 -30.36 -4.35 -25.97
C ASN A 435 -29.75 -5.59 -26.62
N ILE A 436 -30.11 -6.77 -26.14
CA ILE A 436 -29.36 -8.00 -26.42
C ILE A 436 -30.28 -9.13 -26.85
N ARG A 437 -29.92 -9.85 -27.92
CA ARG A 437 -30.63 -11.08 -28.31
C ARG A 437 -29.97 -12.29 -27.64
N ARG A 438 -30.76 -13.18 -27.01
CA ARG A 438 -30.22 -14.40 -26.36
C ARG A 438 -29.39 -15.29 -27.29
N ALA A 439 -29.81 -15.37 -28.56
CA ALA A 439 -29.09 -16.10 -29.60
C ALA A 439 -27.69 -15.52 -29.88
N HIS A 440 -27.55 -14.20 -29.80
CA HIS A 440 -26.33 -13.45 -30.14
C HIS A 440 -25.71 -12.75 -28.92
N LEU A 441 -25.78 -13.39 -27.75
CA LEU A 441 -25.40 -12.82 -26.46
C LEU A 441 -24.02 -12.15 -26.48
N VAL A 442 -22.98 -12.86 -26.94
CA VAL A 442 -21.60 -12.36 -26.89
C VAL A 442 -21.40 -11.22 -27.87
N SER A 443 -21.77 -11.41 -29.14
CA SER A 443 -21.57 -10.39 -30.19
C SER A 443 -22.35 -9.12 -29.91
N ASP A 444 -23.63 -9.22 -29.51
CA ASP A 444 -24.45 -8.05 -29.22
C ASP A 444 -23.90 -7.29 -28.00
N SER A 445 -23.49 -8.01 -26.94
CA SER A 445 -22.91 -7.39 -25.74
C SER A 445 -21.63 -6.62 -26.04
N LEU A 446 -20.68 -7.26 -26.72
CA LEU A 446 -19.38 -6.64 -27.04
C LEU A 446 -19.56 -5.45 -27.99
N ASN A 447 -20.46 -5.55 -28.97
CA ASN A 447 -20.76 -4.45 -29.89
C ASN A 447 -21.42 -3.26 -29.18
N GLU A 448 -22.38 -3.50 -28.29
CA GLU A 448 -23.04 -2.44 -27.53
C GLU A 448 -22.06 -1.72 -26.59
N ILE A 449 -21.20 -2.46 -25.90
CA ILE A 449 -20.13 -1.90 -25.05
C ILE A 449 -19.16 -1.08 -25.90
N ALA A 450 -18.71 -1.61 -27.06
CA ALA A 450 -17.79 -0.91 -27.95
C ALA A 450 -18.38 0.40 -28.49
N ARG A 451 -19.68 0.45 -28.77
CA ARG A 451 -20.36 1.66 -29.26
C ARG A 451 -20.62 2.70 -28.17
N LYS A 452 -20.86 2.27 -26.92
CA LYS A 452 -21.32 3.13 -25.82
C LYS A 452 -20.23 3.47 -24.80
N GLN A 453 -18.98 3.58 -25.24
CA GLN A 453 -17.82 3.86 -24.37
C GLN A 453 -17.96 5.14 -23.53
N ALA A 454 -18.60 6.19 -24.07
CA ALA A 454 -18.82 7.45 -23.34
C ALA A 454 -19.82 7.32 -22.18
N ASP A 455 -20.69 6.30 -22.24
CA ASP A 455 -21.82 6.11 -21.33
C ASP A 455 -21.56 5.01 -20.28
N LEU A 456 -20.36 4.42 -20.26
CA LEU A 456 -20.00 3.31 -19.36
C LEU A 456 -20.15 3.64 -17.86
N LYS A 457 -20.12 4.94 -17.51
CA LYS A 457 -20.32 5.42 -16.14
C LYS A 457 -21.78 5.77 -15.80
N LYS A 458 -22.73 5.49 -16.69
CA LYS A 458 -24.17 5.56 -16.38
C LYS A 458 -24.62 4.27 -15.70
N LYS A 459 -25.79 4.30 -15.07
CA LYS A 459 -26.36 3.10 -14.42
C LYS A 459 -26.71 2.06 -15.47
N LEU A 460 -26.25 0.83 -15.33
CA LEU A 460 -26.53 -0.23 -16.31
C LEU A 460 -28.00 -0.65 -16.29
N LYS A 461 -28.57 -0.88 -17.48
CA LYS A 461 -29.91 -1.44 -17.69
C LYS A 461 -29.85 -2.41 -18.86
N VAL A 462 -30.19 -3.67 -18.64
CA VAL A 462 -30.17 -4.70 -19.68
C VAL A 462 -31.59 -5.05 -20.12
N THR A 463 -31.79 -5.25 -21.43
CA THR A 463 -33.07 -5.66 -22.00
C THR A 463 -32.83 -6.77 -23.03
N PHE A 464 -33.50 -7.91 -22.85
CA PHE A 464 -33.51 -8.98 -23.83
C PHE A 464 -34.57 -8.71 -24.89
N VAL A 465 -34.16 -8.71 -26.16
CA VAL A 465 -35.05 -8.40 -27.28
C VAL A 465 -36.16 -9.44 -27.38
N GLY A 466 -37.42 -8.99 -27.34
CA GLY A 466 -38.60 -9.85 -27.41
C GLY A 466 -39.08 -10.39 -26.06
N GLU A 467 -38.43 -10.03 -24.95
CA GLU A 467 -38.81 -10.45 -23.60
C GLU A 467 -39.40 -9.27 -22.81
N PRO A 468 -40.64 -9.38 -22.29
CA PRO A 468 -41.19 -8.36 -21.41
C PRO A 468 -40.48 -8.46 -20.04
N GLY A 469 -39.66 -7.47 -19.72
CA GLY A 469 -38.98 -7.42 -18.43
C GLY A 469 -38.45 -6.02 -18.10
N LEU A 470 -38.74 -5.56 -16.88
CA LEU A 470 -38.17 -4.33 -16.33
C LEU A 470 -36.97 -4.70 -15.46
N ASP A 471 -35.79 -4.22 -15.83
CA ASP A 471 -34.56 -4.56 -15.12
C ASP A 471 -34.47 -3.83 -13.77
N MET A 472 -34.84 -4.55 -12.70
CA MET A 472 -34.60 -4.15 -11.31
C MET A 472 -33.27 -4.74 -10.78
N GLY A 473 -32.35 -5.10 -11.67
CA GLY A 473 -31.05 -5.72 -11.39
C GLY A 473 -31.01 -7.23 -11.65
N GLY A 474 -32.17 -7.87 -11.83
CA GLY A 474 -32.26 -9.31 -12.14
C GLY A 474 -31.73 -9.64 -13.53
N LEU A 475 -32.17 -8.90 -14.55
CA LEU A 475 -31.73 -9.11 -15.94
C LEU A 475 -30.25 -8.77 -16.11
N THR A 476 -29.78 -7.71 -15.45
CA THR A 476 -28.35 -7.37 -15.41
C THR A 476 -27.52 -8.53 -14.83
N LYS A 477 -27.92 -9.12 -13.69
CA LYS A 477 -27.20 -10.25 -13.09
C LYS A 477 -27.19 -11.49 -13.99
N GLU A 478 -28.35 -11.82 -14.57
CA GLU A 478 -28.48 -12.93 -15.50
C GLU A 478 -27.57 -12.72 -16.72
N TRP A 479 -27.58 -11.51 -17.29
CA TRP A 479 -26.75 -11.14 -18.42
C TRP A 479 -25.25 -11.36 -18.14
N PHE A 480 -24.74 -10.85 -17.02
CA PHE A 480 -23.34 -11.07 -16.64
C PHE A 480 -23.03 -12.56 -16.48
N LEU A 481 -23.89 -13.32 -15.80
CA LEU A 481 -23.69 -14.75 -15.59
C LEU A 481 -23.60 -15.52 -16.92
N LEU A 482 -24.55 -15.30 -17.82
CA LEU A 482 -24.59 -15.97 -19.12
C LEU A 482 -23.43 -15.54 -20.02
N LEU A 483 -23.10 -14.25 -20.02
CA LEU A 483 -22.04 -13.70 -20.87
C LEU A 483 -20.67 -14.22 -20.45
N ILE A 484 -20.35 -14.18 -19.16
CA ILE A 484 -19.10 -14.71 -18.63
C ILE A 484 -18.99 -16.21 -18.89
N LYS A 485 -20.05 -16.99 -18.65
CA LYS A 485 -20.05 -18.43 -18.95
C LYS A 485 -19.73 -18.73 -20.42
N ARG A 486 -20.23 -17.92 -21.37
CA ARG A 486 -19.91 -18.10 -22.80
C ARG A 486 -18.49 -17.67 -23.14
N ILE A 487 -18.02 -16.54 -22.63
CA ILE A 487 -16.66 -16.01 -22.92
C ILE A 487 -15.56 -16.93 -22.38
N PHE A 488 -15.78 -17.53 -21.21
CA PHE A 488 -14.81 -18.42 -20.56
C PHE A 488 -15.01 -19.90 -20.92
N SER A 489 -15.89 -20.20 -21.87
CA SER A 489 -16.01 -21.55 -22.43
C SER A 489 -14.81 -21.89 -23.32
N SER A 490 -14.45 -23.18 -23.36
CA SER A 490 -13.42 -23.71 -24.26
C SER A 490 -13.72 -23.37 -25.72
N ASP A 491 -15.00 -23.38 -26.10
CA ASP A 491 -15.46 -23.16 -27.47
C ASP A 491 -15.23 -21.73 -27.95
N TYR A 492 -15.24 -20.77 -27.02
CA TYR A 492 -14.94 -19.38 -27.33
C TYR A 492 -13.43 -19.15 -27.50
N GLY A 493 -12.58 -19.95 -26.85
CA GLY A 493 -11.15 -20.05 -27.15
C GLY A 493 -10.26 -18.88 -26.69
N MET A 494 -10.75 -17.98 -25.84
CA MET A 494 -9.95 -16.85 -25.30
C MET A 494 -9.25 -17.17 -23.99
N PHE A 495 -9.80 -18.09 -23.21
CA PHE A 495 -9.26 -18.53 -21.92
C PHE A 495 -9.23 -20.06 -21.84
N VAL A 496 -8.26 -20.57 -21.10
CA VAL A 496 -8.10 -22.00 -20.79
C VAL A 496 -8.28 -22.17 -19.28
N TYR A 497 -9.05 -23.16 -18.88
CA TYR A 497 -9.19 -23.51 -17.47
C TYR A 497 -8.17 -24.57 -17.08
N HIS A 498 -7.29 -24.25 -16.13
CA HIS A 498 -6.31 -25.20 -15.62
C HIS A 498 -6.91 -25.97 -14.44
N ASN A 499 -7.30 -27.23 -14.66
CA ASN A 499 -7.96 -28.06 -13.64
C ASN A 499 -7.15 -28.22 -12.34
N LYS A 500 -5.81 -28.39 -12.44
CA LYS A 500 -4.93 -28.53 -11.27
C LYS A 500 -4.87 -27.25 -10.44
N ALA A 501 -4.72 -26.11 -11.11
CA ALA A 501 -4.62 -24.79 -10.49
C ALA A 501 -5.98 -24.16 -10.12
N ARG A 502 -7.08 -24.71 -10.64
CA ARG A 502 -8.46 -24.21 -10.47
C ARG A 502 -8.62 -22.73 -10.87
N CYS A 503 -7.86 -22.28 -11.88
CA CYS A 503 -7.85 -20.90 -12.36
C CYS A 503 -7.97 -20.83 -13.89
N TYR A 504 -8.42 -19.69 -14.38
CA TYR A 504 -8.43 -19.37 -15.81
C TYR A 504 -7.12 -18.69 -16.20
N TRP A 505 -6.61 -19.06 -17.37
CA TRP A 505 -5.44 -18.46 -18.00
C TRP A 505 -5.72 -18.06 -19.44
N PHE A 506 -4.90 -17.19 -20.01
CA PHE A 506 -5.06 -16.71 -21.38
C PHE A 506 -4.72 -17.81 -22.39
N SER A 507 -5.55 -17.97 -23.42
CA SER A 507 -5.31 -18.90 -24.53
C SER A 507 -4.26 -18.36 -25.49
N THR A 508 -3.40 -19.23 -26.01
CA THR A 508 -2.42 -18.93 -27.07
C THR A 508 -3.00 -18.99 -28.49
N VAL A 509 -4.24 -19.44 -28.67
CA VAL A 509 -4.78 -19.72 -30.01
C VAL A 509 -5.34 -18.51 -30.73
N LYS A 510 -5.96 -17.58 -29.99
CA LYS A 510 -6.57 -16.37 -30.55
C LYS A 510 -5.64 -15.16 -30.47
N ILE A 511 -4.41 -15.33 -30.91
CA ILE A 511 -3.45 -14.23 -31.07
C ILE A 511 -3.93 -13.33 -32.21
N GLY A 512 -4.58 -12.22 -31.87
CA GLY A 512 -5.07 -11.23 -32.85
C GLY A 512 -6.29 -10.43 -32.40
N ASN A 513 -7.11 -10.96 -31.49
CA ASN A 513 -8.32 -10.28 -31.00
C ASN A 513 -8.04 -9.38 -29.77
N LEU A 514 -7.03 -8.52 -29.86
CA LEU A 514 -6.69 -7.56 -28.79
C LEU A 514 -7.89 -6.68 -28.39
N ARG A 515 -8.74 -6.34 -29.38
CA ARG A 515 -9.99 -5.60 -29.15
C ARG A 515 -10.97 -6.36 -28.26
N GLU A 516 -11.11 -7.68 -28.43
CA GLU A 516 -12.00 -8.47 -27.59
C GLU A 516 -11.47 -8.57 -26.16
N TYR A 517 -10.15 -8.76 -25.97
CA TYR A 517 -9.54 -8.73 -24.64
C TYR A 517 -9.75 -7.38 -23.95
N ASN A 518 -9.63 -6.28 -24.68
CA ASN A 518 -9.94 -4.95 -24.16
C ASN A 518 -11.41 -4.83 -23.72
N LEU A 519 -12.36 -5.26 -24.57
CA LEU A 519 -13.78 -5.21 -24.25
C LEU A 519 -14.17 -6.11 -23.07
N ILE A 520 -13.52 -7.27 -22.93
CA ILE A 520 -13.67 -8.14 -21.75
C ILE A 520 -13.14 -7.46 -20.49
N GLY A 521 -12.01 -6.74 -20.59
CA GLY A 521 -11.51 -5.90 -19.51
C GLY A 521 -12.50 -4.81 -19.11
N VAL A 522 -13.10 -4.13 -20.10
CA VAL A 522 -14.18 -3.15 -19.85
C VAL A 522 -15.39 -3.81 -19.18
N LEU A 523 -15.78 -5.01 -19.61
CA LEU A 523 -16.86 -5.79 -18.99
C LEU A 523 -16.57 -6.11 -17.52
N MET A 524 -15.35 -6.53 -17.19
CA MET A 524 -14.93 -6.74 -15.80
C MET A 524 -14.99 -5.44 -14.99
N GLY A 525 -14.54 -4.32 -15.58
CA GLY A 525 -14.66 -2.99 -14.97
C GLY A 525 -16.12 -2.58 -14.73
N LEU A 526 -17.02 -2.86 -15.68
CA LEU A 526 -18.46 -2.64 -15.52
C LEU A 526 -19.05 -3.48 -14.39
N ALA A 527 -18.62 -4.73 -14.22
CA ALA A 527 -19.06 -5.56 -13.11
C ALA A 527 -18.66 -4.96 -11.76
N VAL A 528 -17.40 -4.52 -11.63
CA VAL A 528 -16.91 -3.83 -10.42
C VAL A 528 -17.70 -2.54 -10.16
N TYR A 529 -17.89 -1.71 -11.19
CA TYR A 529 -18.61 -0.43 -11.08
C TYR A 529 -20.08 -0.61 -10.66
N ASN A 530 -20.72 -1.69 -11.08
CA ASN A 530 -22.10 -2.02 -10.71
C ASN A 530 -22.19 -2.94 -9.48
N SER A 531 -21.07 -3.19 -8.77
CA SER A 531 -21.01 -4.06 -7.58
C SER A 531 -21.51 -5.49 -7.83
N ILE A 532 -21.19 -6.04 -8.99
CA ILE A 532 -21.56 -7.40 -9.42
C ILE A 532 -20.34 -8.31 -9.27
N ILE A 533 -20.53 -9.39 -8.52
CA ILE A 533 -19.51 -10.43 -8.33
C ILE A 533 -19.56 -11.37 -9.54
N LEU A 534 -18.39 -11.60 -10.14
CA LEU A 534 -18.22 -12.58 -11.22
C LEU A 534 -17.59 -13.84 -10.65
N ASP A 535 -18.07 -15.00 -11.08
CA ASP A 535 -17.52 -16.32 -10.71
C ASP A 535 -16.29 -16.63 -11.57
N LEU A 536 -15.19 -15.91 -11.31
CA LEU A 536 -13.94 -15.99 -12.05
C LEU A 536 -12.74 -16.05 -11.12
N ASN A 537 -11.90 -17.05 -11.34
CA ASN A 537 -10.68 -17.26 -10.58
C ASN A 537 -9.47 -17.02 -11.48
N PHE A 538 -8.80 -15.90 -11.28
CA PHE A 538 -7.50 -15.63 -11.91
C PHE A 538 -6.36 -15.81 -10.90
N PRO A 539 -5.15 -16.19 -11.36
CA PRO A 539 -3.97 -16.24 -10.51
C PRO A 539 -3.53 -14.83 -10.07
N THR A 540 -2.77 -14.76 -8.98
CA THR A 540 -2.26 -13.50 -8.37
C THR A 540 -1.53 -12.61 -9.37
N ALA A 541 -0.83 -13.22 -10.33
CA ALA A 541 -0.13 -12.52 -11.40
C ALA A 541 -1.04 -11.63 -12.26
N CYS A 542 -2.29 -12.03 -12.52
CA CYS A 542 -3.24 -11.19 -13.25
C CYS A 542 -3.53 -9.88 -12.49
N TYR A 543 -3.75 -9.98 -11.18
CA TYR A 543 -4.00 -8.83 -10.33
C TYR A 543 -2.76 -7.95 -10.17
N LYS A 544 -1.57 -8.54 -10.06
CA LYS A 544 -0.29 -7.81 -10.09
C LYS A 544 -0.13 -7.01 -11.38
N LYS A 545 -0.48 -7.60 -12.55
CA LYS A 545 -0.49 -6.89 -13.84
C LYS A 545 -1.51 -5.75 -13.87
N LEU A 546 -2.74 -5.99 -13.42
CA LEU A 546 -3.80 -4.96 -13.38
C LEU A 546 -3.45 -3.78 -12.47
N LEU A 547 -2.70 -4.03 -11.40
CA LEU A 547 -2.23 -3.01 -10.46
C LEU A 547 -0.91 -2.35 -10.88
N SER A 548 -0.42 -2.61 -12.11
CA SER A 548 0.86 -2.09 -12.61
C SER A 548 0.63 -1.23 -13.86
N PRO A 549 0.91 0.09 -13.82
CA PRO A 549 1.10 0.90 -12.64
C PRO A 549 -0.22 1.00 -11.83
N PRO A 550 -0.16 1.31 -10.52
CA PRO A 550 -1.35 1.36 -9.65
C PRO A 550 -2.43 2.34 -10.12
N VAL A 551 -2.06 3.30 -10.96
CA VAL A 551 -2.97 4.25 -11.61
C VAL A 551 -2.50 4.47 -13.04
N VAL A 552 -3.41 4.28 -14.00
CA VAL A 552 -3.20 4.64 -15.41
C VAL A 552 -4.03 5.91 -15.69
N PRO A 553 -3.40 7.09 -15.82
CA PRO A 553 -4.15 8.29 -16.20
C PRO A 553 -4.71 8.14 -17.62
N ALA A 554 -5.91 8.68 -17.85
CA ALA A 554 -6.61 8.56 -19.15
C ALA A 554 -5.86 9.17 -20.35
N ASN A 555 -4.81 9.96 -20.09
CA ASN A 555 -4.07 10.74 -21.09
C ASN A 555 -2.58 10.34 -21.19
N VAL A 556 -2.19 9.17 -20.67
CA VAL A 556 -0.78 8.72 -20.66
C VAL A 556 -0.62 7.49 -21.54
N ASP A 557 0.54 7.42 -22.19
CA ASP A 557 0.99 6.27 -22.96
C ASP A 557 0.91 4.98 -22.12
N THR A 558 0.17 3.98 -22.63
CA THR A 558 -0.12 2.73 -21.93
C THR A 558 0.98 1.68 -22.07
N THR A 559 2.08 2.01 -22.75
CA THR A 559 3.26 1.15 -22.97
C THR A 559 3.85 0.54 -21.70
N ASN A 560 3.65 1.17 -20.53
CA ASN A 560 4.17 0.69 -19.25
C ASN A 560 3.12 -0.03 -18.37
N VAL A 561 1.89 -0.21 -18.85
CA VAL A 561 0.82 -0.92 -18.12
C VAL A 561 1.03 -2.43 -18.22
N GLY A 562 0.81 -3.16 -17.13
CA GLY A 562 1.04 -4.60 -17.02
C GLY A 562 2.49 -5.01 -16.81
N ASN A 563 3.43 -4.05 -16.74
CA ASN A 563 4.84 -4.32 -16.50
C ASN A 563 5.08 -4.56 -14.99
N CYS A 564 4.93 -5.81 -14.55
CA CYS A 564 5.26 -6.25 -13.20
C CYS A 564 6.34 -7.33 -13.20
N GLU A 565 7.07 -7.43 -12.09
CA GLU A 565 7.95 -8.56 -11.84
C GLU A 565 7.13 -9.73 -11.29
N LEU A 566 7.28 -10.88 -11.95
CA LEU A 566 6.63 -12.13 -11.56
C LEU A 566 7.71 -13.09 -11.05
N THR A 567 7.41 -13.76 -9.94
CA THR A 567 8.34 -14.72 -9.31
C THR A 567 8.03 -16.16 -9.72
N LEU A 568 8.88 -17.11 -9.33
CA LEU A 568 8.59 -18.54 -9.47
C LEU A 568 7.32 -18.93 -8.68
N ASP A 569 7.05 -18.27 -7.56
CA ASP A 569 5.85 -18.53 -6.77
C ASP A 569 4.59 -18.10 -7.54
N ASP A 570 4.63 -16.97 -8.26
CA ASP A 570 3.54 -16.57 -9.15
C ASP A 570 3.28 -17.61 -10.25
N LEU A 571 4.34 -18.25 -10.77
CA LEU A 571 4.22 -19.32 -11.76
C LEU A 571 3.67 -20.62 -11.16
N SER A 572 3.96 -20.88 -9.89
CA SER A 572 3.51 -22.10 -9.22
C SER A 572 1.98 -22.16 -9.10
N GLU A 573 1.32 -21.00 -9.06
CA GLU A 573 -0.15 -20.90 -9.05
C GLU A 573 -0.80 -21.36 -10.37
N ILE A 574 -0.06 -21.39 -11.47
CA ILE A 574 -0.60 -21.71 -12.81
C ILE A 574 -0.04 -23.04 -13.32
N MET A 575 1.28 -23.20 -13.24
CA MET A 575 2.01 -24.36 -13.75
C MET A 575 2.93 -24.93 -12.65
N PRO A 576 2.35 -25.59 -11.64
CA PRO A 576 3.13 -26.15 -10.53
C PRO A 576 4.18 -27.19 -10.99
N ASP A 577 3.84 -28.00 -11.98
CA ASP A 577 4.74 -29.04 -12.52
C ASP A 577 6.00 -28.42 -13.16
N VAL A 578 5.85 -27.31 -13.89
CA VAL A 578 6.97 -26.58 -14.49
C VAL A 578 7.86 -25.95 -13.41
N VAL A 579 7.26 -25.39 -12.36
CA VAL A 579 8.03 -24.82 -11.25
C VAL A 579 8.78 -25.89 -10.47
N LEU A 580 8.22 -27.08 -10.30
CA LEU A 580 8.92 -28.19 -9.67
C LEU A 580 10.19 -28.54 -10.45
N GLY A 581 10.09 -28.75 -11.76
CA GLY A 581 11.26 -29.03 -12.61
C GLY A 581 12.28 -27.90 -12.61
N LEU A 582 11.84 -26.63 -12.61
CA LEU A 582 12.74 -25.49 -12.49
C LEU A 582 13.45 -25.44 -11.12
N ARG A 583 12.76 -25.78 -10.02
CA ARG A 583 13.36 -25.85 -8.69
C ARG A 583 14.38 -26.99 -8.59
N GLU A 584 14.08 -28.14 -9.18
CA GLU A 584 15.01 -29.27 -9.27
C GLU A 584 16.27 -28.90 -10.07
N LEU A 585 16.11 -28.25 -11.22
CA LEU A 585 17.22 -27.74 -12.04
C LEU A 585 18.12 -26.75 -11.26
N LEU A 586 17.49 -25.86 -10.49
CA LEU A 586 18.22 -24.86 -9.69
C LEU A 586 18.94 -25.49 -8.48
N ALA A 587 18.40 -26.56 -7.91
CA ALA A 587 18.97 -27.26 -6.77
C ALA A 587 19.96 -28.38 -7.16
N TYR A 588 20.05 -28.72 -8.44
CA TYR A 588 20.88 -29.82 -8.92
C TYR A 588 22.37 -29.62 -8.62
N GLU A 589 23.06 -30.62 -8.09
CA GLU A 589 24.48 -30.51 -7.72
C GLU A 589 25.44 -31.08 -8.79
N GLY A 590 24.92 -31.81 -9.79
CA GLY A 590 25.70 -32.42 -10.88
C GLY A 590 26.00 -31.46 -12.06
N ASN A 591 26.30 -32.02 -13.23
CA ASN A 591 26.62 -31.22 -14.43
C ASN A 591 25.35 -30.97 -15.24
N VAL A 592 24.71 -29.81 -15.07
CA VAL A 592 23.46 -29.48 -15.76
C VAL A 592 23.56 -29.59 -17.28
N GLU A 593 24.70 -29.26 -17.88
CA GLU A 593 24.86 -29.30 -19.34
C GLU A 593 24.82 -30.73 -19.88
N GLU A 594 25.56 -31.63 -19.25
CA GLU A 594 25.67 -33.04 -19.68
C GLU A 594 24.46 -33.88 -19.27
N ASP A 595 23.88 -33.59 -18.10
CA ASP A 595 22.80 -34.40 -17.52
C ASP A 595 21.42 -34.01 -18.07
N PHE A 596 21.18 -32.71 -18.33
CA PHE A 596 19.88 -32.23 -18.82
C PHE A 596 19.85 -31.91 -20.31
N LEU A 597 21.00 -31.60 -20.93
CA LEU A 597 21.13 -31.29 -22.37
C LEU A 597 20.11 -30.25 -22.87
N MET A 598 19.75 -29.29 -22.02
CA MET A 598 18.77 -28.26 -22.33
C MET A 598 19.42 -27.04 -22.98
N HIS A 599 18.67 -26.41 -23.89
CA HIS A 599 19.00 -25.11 -24.46
C HIS A 599 18.00 -24.06 -23.97
N PHE A 600 18.25 -22.78 -24.23
CA PHE A 600 17.32 -21.70 -23.84
C PHE A 600 16.14 -21.62 -24.83
N GLU A 601 15.35 -22.68 -24.88
CA GLU A 601 14.12 -22.83 -25.64
C GLU A 601 13.08 -23.60 -24.82
N ALA A 602 11.79 -23.37 -25.10
CA ALA A 602 10.69 -24.07 -24.45
C ALA A 602 9.68 -24.54 -25.48
N SER A 603 9.36 -25.83 -25.44
CA SER A 603 8.36 -26.44 -26.32
C SER A 603 7.01 -26.51 -25.61
N VAL A 604 5.97 -25.98 -26.25
CA VAL A 604 4.60 -25.96 -25.73
C VAL A 604 3.70 -26.68 -26.72
N ASP A 605 2.90 -27.63 -26.23
CA ASP A 605 1.84 -28.27 -27.02
C ASP A 605 0.65 -27.31 -27.12
N GLU A 606 0.39 -26.83 -28.34
CA GLU A 606 -0.77 -26.02 -28.68
C GLU A 606 -1.69 -26.82 -29.60
N PHE A 607 -2.75 -27.41 -29.02
CA PHE A 607 -3.80 -28.15 -29.76
C PHE A 607 -3.27 -29.33 -30.59
N GLY A 608 -2.24 -30.03 -30.10
CA GLY A 608 -1.63 -31.19 -30.75
C GLY A 608 -0.44 -30.85 -31.64
N GLU A 609 -0.10 -29.55 -31.78
CA GLU A 609 1.14 -29.11 -32.44
C GLU A 609 2.13 -28.61 -31.39
N VAL A 610 3.31 -29.21 -31.35
CA VAL A 610 4.41 -28.77 -30.49
C VAL A 610 5.10 -27.57 -31.13
N LYS A 611 5.00 -26.40 -30.50
CA LYS A 611 5.72 -25.19 -30.92
C LYS A 611 6.87 -24.90 -29.96
N THR A 612 8.06 -24.71 -30.53
CA THR A 612 9.27 -24.36 -29.78
C THR A 612 9.47 -22.85 -29.78
N HIS A 613 9.65 -22.30 -28.59
CA HIS A 613 9.81 -20.88 -28.33
C HIS A 613 11.20 -20.59 -27.78
N ILE A 614 11.98 -19.80 -28.52
CA ILE A 614 13.33 -19.41 -28.09
C ILE A 614 13.22 -18.40 -26.94
N LEU A 615 13.87 -18.71 -25.82
CA LEU A 615 13.79 -17.93 -24.59
C LEU A 615 14.83 -16.82 -24.52
N LYS A 616 15.93 -16.85 -25.26
CA LYS A 616 16.89 -15.72 -25.36
C LYS A 616 17.42 -15.54 -26.77
N GLU A 617 17.99 -14.39 -27.10
CA GLU A 617 18.56 -14.21 -28.43
C GLU A 617 19.66 -15.26 -28.68
N GLY A 618 19.54 -16.01 -29.77
CA GLY A 618 20.41 -17.18 -30.04
C GLY A 618 20.25 -18.35 -29.06
N GLY A 619 19.16 -18.41 -28.29
CA GLY A 619 18.96 -19.38 -27.20
C GLY A 619 19.01 -20.84 -27.62
N GLU A 620 18.70 -21.15 -28.86
CA GLU A 620 18.81 -22.49 -29.48
C GLU A 620 20.26 -23.01 -29.55
N GLN A 621 21.26 -22.11 -29.51
CA GLN A 621 22.69 -22.45 -29.55
C GLN A 621 23.37 -22.32 -28.19
N ILE A 622 22.63 -21.97 -27.14
CA ILE A 622 23.19 -21.71 -25.82
C ILE A 622 22.70 -22.80 -24.88
N ALA A 623 23.60 -23.68 -24.45
CA ALA A 623 23.31 -24.72 -23.49
C ALA A 623 23.06 -24.13 -22.09
N VAL A 624 22.20 -24.79 -21.32
CA VAL A 624 21.98 -24.48 -19.90
C VAL A 624 23.09 -25.15 -19.09
N THR A 625 23.84 -24.37 -18.33
CA THR A 625 24.99 -24.80 -17.53
C THR A 625 24.81 -24.42 -16.06
N ASN A 626 25.65 -24.94 -15.16
CA ASN A 626 25.61 -24.60 -13.73
C ASN A 626 25.76 -23.10 -13.45
N GLU A 627 26.48 -22.38 -14.31
CA GLU A 627 26.71 -20.94 -14.20
C GLU A 627 25.51 -20.12 -14.69
N ASN A 628 24.82 -20.59 -15.73
CA ASN A 628 23.74 -19.84 -16.38
C ASN A 628 22.32 -20.34 -16.04
N ARG A 629 22.18 -21.43 -15.26
CA ARG A 629 20.87 -21.98 -14.86
C ARG A 629 19.99 -20.99 -14.10
N GLN A 630 20.58 -20.04 -13.38
CA GLN A 630 19.79 -18.99 -12.74
C GLN A 630 19.09 -18.11 -13.79
N ASP A 631 19.70 -17.89 -14.95
CA ASP A 631 19.06 -17.15 -16.06
C ASP A 631 17.87 -17.91 -16.66
N ALA A 632 17.88 -19.23 -16.63
CA ALA A 632 16.75 -20.07 -17.05
C ALA A 632 15.54 -19.96 -16.10
N SER A 633 15.75 -19.43 -14.88
CA SER A 633 14.68 -19.10 -13.93
C SER A 633 14.41 -17.59 -13.81
N SER A 634 15.31 -16.73 -14.30
CA SER A 634 15.26 -15.28 -14.12
C SER A 634 14.40 -14.58 -15.17
N ARG A 635 14.08 -13.30 -14.91
CA ARG A 635 13.36 -12.38 -15.81
C ARG A 635 14.00 -12.28 -17.21
N ARG A 636 15.31 -12.52 -17.33
CA ARG A 636 16.05 -12.40 -18.60
C ARG A 636 15.99 -13.66 -19.48
N GLY A 637 15.77 -14.85 -18.91
CA GLY A 637 15.82 -16.09 -19.68
C GLY A 637 14.71 -17.11 -19.42
N GLY A 638 13.86 -16.96 -18.40
CA GLY A 638 13.05 -18.07 -17.90
C GLY A 638 11.58 -17.77 -17.68
N VAL A 639 11.23 -17.47 -16.44
CA VAL A 639 9.83 -17.38 -15.96
C VAL A 639 9.04 -16.36 -16.77
N THR A 640 9.48 -15.10 -16.87
CA THR A 640 8.72 -14.10 -17.63
C THR A 640 8.66 -14.42 -19.13
N ARG A 641 9.63 -15.15 -19.68
CA ARG A 641 9.68 -15.48 -21.11
C ARG A 641 8.93 -16.75 -21.48
N VAL A 642 8.84 -17.75 -20.60
CA VAL A 642 7.89 -18.88 -20.70
C VAL A 642 6.46 -18.35 -20.57
N TRP A 643 6.22 -17.41 -19.65
CA TRP A 643 4.96 -16.68 -19.56
C TRP A 643 4.67 -15.87 -20.83
N MET A 644 5.65 -15.12 -21.36
CA MET A 644 5.51 -14.34 -22.60
C MET A 644 5.46 -15.25 -23.84
N ALA A 645 5.99 -16.47 -23.80
CA ALA A 645 5.85 -17.44 -24.89
C ALA A 645 4.40 -17.94 -24.96
N GLN A 646 3.79 -18.20 -23.80
CA GLN A 646 2.37 -18.57 -23.68
C GLN A 646 1.38 -17.38 -23.71
N THR A 647 1.83 -16.13 -23.60
CA THR A 647 0.93 -14.97 -23.65
C THR A 647 1.22 -14.00 -24.79
N ARG A 648 2.34 -14.13 -25.50
CA ARG A 648 2.87 -13.29 -26.61
C ARG A 648 2.32 -11.85 -26.73
N PHE A 649 2.10 -11.16 -25.62
CA PHE A 649 1.94 -9.70 -25.54
C PHE A 649 3.34 -9.08 -25.66
N ARG A 650 3.93 -9.16 -26.86
CA ARG A 650 5.07 -8.29 -27.19
C ARG A 650 4.51 -6.89 -27.45
N SER A 651 5.10 -5.90 -26.80
CA SER A 651 5.25 -4.56 -27.36
C SER A 651 6.05 -4.70 -28.67
N SER A 652 5.33 -4.82 -29.79
CA SER A 652 5.91 -4.58 -31.10
C SER A 652 6.02 -3.07 -31.29
N PRO A 653 7.19 -2.51 -31.67
CA PRO A 653 7.31 -1.10 -32.04
C PRO A 653 6.50 -0.73 -33.30
N GLN A 654 5.83 -1.68 -33.96
CA GLN A 654 5.03 -1.44 -35.16
C GLN A 654 3.53 -1.25 -34.89
N SER A 655 3.05 -1.29 -33.64
CA SER A 655 1.63 -1.05 -33.32
C SER A 655 1.27 0.42 -33.06
N ASP A 656 2.18 1.38 -33.28
CA ASP A 656 1.93 2.83 -33.09
C ASP A 656 1.02 3.48 -34.16
N ARG A 657 0.27 2.67 -34.91
CA ARG A 657 -0.80 3.14 -35.80
C ARG A 657 -1.96 2.16 -35.76
N LEU A 658 -2.86 2.29 -34.79
CA LEU A 658 -4.30 2.04 -34.92
C LEU A 658 -5.07 2.41 -33.65
#